data_AF-A0A927W978-F1
#
_entry.id   AF-A0A927W978-F1
#
_cell.length_a   1.000
_cell.length_b   1.000
_cell.length_c   1.000
_cell.angle_alpha   90.00
_cell.angle_beta   90.00
_cell.angle_gamma   90.00
#
_symmetry.space_group_name_H-M   'P 1'
#
loop_
_entity.id
_entity.type
_entity.pdbx_description
1 polymer ?
#
loop_
_entity_poly.entity_id
_entity_poly.type
_entity_poly.pdbx_seq_one_letter_code
_entity_poly.pdbx_strand_id
1 'polypeptide(L)'
;MKNICNLNGVKEVSLINTQGKNYLTFFKTMGEKLYSICSLEEKLNDEYFEKKDFDELLKENHEIYSDLIGDNYKTSYGNPDYAVKELGKEMGQIATYLYNRLNECISLVFSHKTEKIEKLLQLFTDAYAYVVKNGDNVNGLMDIIRDFEVSILDMEAEERVNNIALDTKGYYRTIVDEANAEDLRYLFKYGKYITDNEIKTAKFLSTYEDVNKIAYTMVKGYMDSFIREKKDYTIKSTVRLIYFVGQESIVKEVIKEFGKYNLTPVLAMVESTEANKQFTYDHRFDNALFYSKNYAETREERFTATFERFKEGLGKYSGIAVIESFGEVPFAPESKNTALKLSEEQSKVYQNAAVRLRTVQDKYMPSKETTFTIIAFPSPEIGENFEEIFADTMKINTLDSDKWERIQNDIIGALDKGEFIHVKGCNGNKTDIKVKMQEINNPEKETNFENCIATVNIPVGEVFTSPMLKGTNGLLHLEEIFLDGLKYINLELLFKDGYIAEYNCSNFDEESKNKKYVEENLLFPNKTLPLGEFAIGTNTLAYVIAQKHNIVPILPILIGEKMGPHFAVGDTCYSYSEDERVYNAFDGKEIIAKDNEKSILRKTDIESAYTQCHTDITIPYDSLEFINAITKDGEVIEVIKNGRFILKGTEELNEPFNGEA
;
A
#
# COMPACT_ATOMS: atom_id res chain seq x y z
N MET A 1 14.70 7.73 32.56
CA MET A 1 14.30 8.70 31.51
C MET A 1 15.51 9.56 31.20
N LYS A 2 15.91 9.66 29.93
CA LYS A 2 16.97 10.57 29.48
C LYS A 2 16.28 11.88 29.12
N ASN A 3 16.64 13.00 29.75
CA ASN A 3 16.13 14.30 29.35
C ASN A 3 16.50 14.57 27.89
N ILE A 4 15.55 15.07 27.09
CA ILE A 4 15.79 15.51 25.71
C ILE A 4 16.63 16.79 25.76
N CYS A 5 17.91 16.69 25.43
CA CYS A 5 18.88 17.78 25.61
C CYS A 5 18.52 19.03 24.80
N ASN A 6 18.08 18.85 23.56
CA ASN A 6 17.78 19.96 22.66
C ASN A 6 16.41 20.64 22.89
N LEU A 7 15.59 20.15 23.82
CA LEU A 7 14.24 20.71 24.06
C LEU A 7 14.29 22.17 24.52
N ASN A 8 15.31 22.57 25.27
CA ASN A 8 15.50 23.97 25.66
C ASN A 8 15.81 24.88 24.46
N GLY A 9 16.60 24.40 23.50
CA GLY A 9 16.88 25.15 22.27
C GLY A 9 15.60 25.37 21.46
N VAL A 10 14.77 24.33 21.32
CA VAL A 10 13.45 24.45 20.66
C VAL A 10 12.55 25.44 21.39
N LYS A 11 12.53 25.40 22.72
CA LYS A 11 11.77 26.37 23.54
C LYS A 11 12.23 27.80 23.29
N GLU A 12 13.53 28.06 23.23
CA GLU A 12 14.05 29.38 22.91
C GLU A 12 13.58 29.85 21.53
N VAL A 13 13.61 28.97 20.52
CA VAL A 13 13.10 29.26 19.17
C VAL A 13 11.60 29.57 19.17
N SER A 14 10.79 28.88 19.99
CA SER A 14 9.34 29.15 20.11
C SER A 14 9.02 30.56 20.63
N LEU A 15 9.97 31.21 21.31
CA LEU A 15 9.77 32.51 21.97
C LEU A 15 10.41 33.69 21.22
N ILE A 16 10.96 33.46 20.03
CA ILE A 16 11.70 34.49 19.30
C ILE A 16 10.80 35.63 18.83
N ASN A 17 11.40 36.82 18.71
CA ASN A 17 10.79 37.91 17.96
C ASN A 17 11.17 37.76 16.49
N THR A 18 10.16 37.59 15.62
CA THR A 18 10.37 37.34 14.19
C THR A 18 10.86 38.58 13.44
N GLN A 19 10.78 39.78 14.02
CA GLN A 19 11.18 41.05 13.40
C GLN A 19 10.52 41.27 12.02
N GLY A 20 9.33 40.71 11.79
CA GLY A 20 8.63 40.78 10.51
C GLY A 20 9.23 39.92 9.39
N LYS A 21 10.15 39.00 9.71
CA LYS A 21 10.75 38.06 8.74
C LYS A 21 9.93 36.78 8.66
N ASN A 22 9.41 36.46 7.47
CA ASN A 22 8.54 35.29 7.26
C ASN A 22 9.25 33.96 7.58
N TYR A 23 10.52 33.80 7.24
CA TYR A 23 11.28 32.58 7.58
C TYR A 23 11.43 32.38 9.10
N LEU A 24 11.56 33.45 9.90
CA LEU A 24 11.57 33.34 11.36
C LEU A 24 10.17 33.02 11.90
N THR A 25 9.12 33.39 11.18
CA THR A 25 7.74 33.02 11.54
C THR A 25 7.54 31.52 11.39
N PHE A 26 8.04 30.90 10.31
CA PHE A 26 8.08 29.44 10.17
C PHE A 26 8.77 28.76 11.36
N PHE A 27 10.00 29.15 11.69
CA PHE A 27 10.73 28.53 12.80
C PHE A 27 10.05 28.75 14.14
N LYS A 28 9.46 29.92 14.37
CA LYS A 28 8.70 30.18 15.59
C LYS A 28 7.50 29.22 15.71
N THR A 29 6.67 29.15 14.68
CA THR A 29 5.47 28.30 14.65
C THR A 29 5.83 26.82 14.80
N MET A 30 6.86 26.35 14.09
CA MET A 30 7.32 24.97 14.22
C MET A 30 7.95 24.70 15.59
N GLY A 31 8.66 25.67 16.16
CA GLY A 31 9.22 25.59 17.52
C GLY A 31 8.14 25.51 18.60
N GLU A 32 7.06 26.27 18.46
CA GLU A 32 5.88 26.19 19.34
C GLU A 32 5.26 24.78 19.30
N LYS A 33 5.05 24.24 18.09
CA LYS A 33 4.52 22.89 17.87
C LYS A 33 5.44 21.81 18.46
N LEU A 34 6.72 21.81 18.11
CA LEU A 34 7.71 20.86 18.61
C LEU A 34 7.88 20.92 20.13
N TYR A 35 7.94 22.13 20.70
CA TYR A 35 8.04 22.27 22.15
C TYR A 35 6.80 21.71 22.85
N SER A 36 5.60 21.98 22.31
CA SER A 36 4.35 21.45 22.85
C SER A 36 4.34 19.91 22.85
N ILE A 37 4.65 19.30 21.71
CA ILE A 37 4.64 17.84 21.53
C ILE A 37 5.75 17.18 22.33
N CYS A 38 7.00 17.59 22.19
CA CYS A 38 8.14 16.94 22.85
C CYS A 38 8.15 17.14 24.37
N SER A 39 7.47 18.18 24.89
CA SER A 39 7.24 18.33 26.34
C SER A 39 6.25 17.32 26.92
N LEU A 40 5.55 16.55 26.09
CA LEU A 40 4.69 15.45 26.53
C LEU A 40 5.50 14.18 26.84
N GLU A 41 6.72 14.01 26.31
CA GLU A 41 7.48 12.75 26.41
C GLU A 41 7.60 12.22 27.84
N GLU A 42 8.04 13.05 28.79
CA GLU A 42 8.18 12.65 30.19
C GLU A 42 6.83 12.43 30.89
N LYS A 43 5.75 12.97 30.33
CA LYS A 43 4.39 12.90 30.89
C LYS A 43 3.63 11.68 30.41
N LEU A 44 3.86 11.20 29.19
CA LEU A 44 3.10 10.11 28.56
C LEU A 44 3.42 8.76 29.24
N ASN A 45 2.79 8.52 30.38
CA ASN A 45 2.82 7.25 31.11
C ASN A 45 1.38 6.83 31.42
N ASP A 46 1.18 5.65 32.01
CA ASP A 46 -0.18 5.15 32.30
C ASP A 46 -0.99 6.14 33.16
N GLU A 47 -0.35 6.80 34.13
CA GLU A 47 -1.00 7.80 34.99
C GLU A 47 -1.53 9.01 34.20
N TYR A 48 -0.88 9.40 33.09
CA TYR A 48 -1.36 10.46 32.20
C TYR A 48 -2.68 10.10 31.53
N PHE A 49 -2.78 8.88 31.00
CA PHE A 49 -3.99 8.41 30.33
C PHE A 49 -5.10 8.10 31.33
N GLU A 50 -4.77 7.57 32.52
CA GLU A 50 -5.73 7.24 33.56
C GLU A 50 -6.39 8.47 34.19
N LYS A 51 -5.65 9.57 34.34
CA LYS A 51 -6.14 10.82 34.96
C LYS A 51 -7.07 11.64 34.08
N LYS A 52 -7.05 11.42 32.77
CA LYS A 52 -7.86 12.16 31.79
C LYS A 52 -9.06 11.33 31.38
N ASP A 53 -10.16 12.03 31.12
CA ASP A 53 -11.30 11.39 30.47
C ASP A 53 -11.06 11.23 28.97
N PHE A 54 -11.97 10.49 28.33
CA PHE A 54 -11.87 10.19 26.90
C PHE A 54 -11.96 11.44 26.02
N ASP A 55 -12.84 12.39 26.36
CA ASP A 55 -13.08 13.60 25.56
C ASP A 55 -11.90 14.57 25.67
N GLU A 56 -11.26 14.65 26.84
CA GLU A 56 -10.02 15.39 27.05
C GLU A 56 -8.88 14.84 26.18
N LEU A 57 -8.70 13.51 26.15
CA LEU A 57 -7.67 12.88 25.31
C LEU A 57 -7.96 13.03 23.81
N LEU A 58 -9.23 12.93 23.40
CA LEU A 58 -9.64 13.16 22.01
C LEU A 58 -9.35 14.59 21.57
N LYS A 59 -9.67 15.56 22.43
CA LYS A 59 -9.38 16.97 22.18
C LYS A 59 -7.87 17.20 22.03
N GLU A 60 -7.05 16.69 22.95
CA GLU A 60 -5.60 16.81 22.87
C GLU A 60 -5.02 16.15 21.63
N ASN A 61 -5.56 14.99 21.24
CA ASN A 61 -5.20 14.33 20.01
C ASN A 61 -5.46 15.24 18.81
N HIS A 62 -6.64 15.84 18.70
CA HIS A 62 -7.00 16.74 17.58
C HIS A 62 -6.18 18.05 17.60
N GLU A 63 -5.83 18.56 18.77
CA GLU A 63 -4.97 19.75 18.90
C GLU A 63 -3.58 19.53 18.27
N ILE A 64 -3.00 18.33 18.40
CA ILE A 64 -1.69 17.98 17.81
C ILE A 64 -1.71 18.09 16.27
N TYR A 65 -2.83 17.74 15.64
CA TYR A 65 -3.00 17.74 14.18
C TYR A 65 -3.78 18.95 13.65
N SER A 66 -4.08 19.93 14.49
CA SER A 66 -5.02 21.02 14.19
C SER A 66 -4.65 21.83 12.94
N ASP A 67 -3.37 21.96 12.61
CA ASP A 67 -2.86 22.64 11.42
C ASP A 67 -2.98 21.83 10.11
N LEU A 68 -3.29 20.53 10.20
CA LEU A 68 -3.55 19.66 9.05
C LEU A 68 -5.04 19.48 8.76
N ILE A 69 -5.91 19.72 9.73
CA ILE A 69 -7.34 19.41 9.61
C ILE A 69 -8.08 20.48 8.80
N GLY A 70 -8.84 20.03 7.80
CA GLY A 70 -9.75 20.87 7.01
C GLY A 70 -9.06 22.07 6.37
N ASP A 71 -9.69 23.24 6.47
CA ASP A 71 -9.19 24.47 5.84
C ASP A 71 -7.89 25.01 6.49
N ASN A 72 -7.51 24.55 7.69
CA ASN A 72 -6.27 24.98 8.34
C ASN A 72 -5.04 24.58 7.52
N TYR A 73 -5.13 23.47 6.78
CA TYR A 73 -4.06 23.03 5.89
C TYR A 73 -3.72 24.05 4.80
N LYS A 74 -4.70 24.87 4.36
CA LYS A 74 -4.46 25.93 3.35
C LYS A 74 -3.49 27.01 3.82
N THR A 75 -3.31 27.13 5.14
CA THR A 75 -2.39 28.09 5.78
C THR A 75 -1.30 27.43 6.62
N SER A 76 -1.11 26.11 6.45
CA SER A 76 -0.05 25.37 7.12
C SER A 76 1.25 25.43 6.32
N TYR A 77 2.39 25.48 7.00
CA TYR A 77 3.69 25.31 6.36
C TYR A 77 3.92 23.89 5.82
N GLY A 78 3.07 22.92 6.16
CA GLY A 78 2.99 21.63 5.48
C GLY A 78 2.31 21.68 4.11
N ASN A 79 1.73 22.82 3.71
CA ASN A 79 1.17 22.98 2.37
C ASN A 79 2.19 23.72 1.48
N PRO A 80 2.69 23.08 0.41
CA PRO A 80 3.75 23.66 -0.41
C PRO A 80 3.32 24.96 -1.10
N ASP A 81 2.04 25.14 -1.47
CA ASP A 81 1.56 26.39 -2.07
C ASP A 81 1.63 27.54 -1.07
N TYR A 82 1.25 27.29 0.18
CA TYR A 82 1.32 28.28 1.25
C TYR A 82 2.78 28.60 1.61
N ALA A 83 3.60 27.58 1.84
CA ALA A 83 5.00 27.78 2.19
C ALA A 83 5.77 28.53 1.09
N VAL A 84 5.57 28.18 -0.19
CA VAL A 84 6.20 28.88 -1.32
C VAL A 84 5.71 30.31 -1.47
N LYS A 85 4.42 30.57 -1.24
CA LYS A 85 3.87 31.92 -1.25
C LYS A 85 4.52 32.80 -0.18
N GLU A 86 4.70 32.28 1.04
CA GLU A 86 5.18 33.06 2.18
C GLU A 86 6.72 33.18 2.24
N LEU A 87 7.45 32.18 1.73
CA LEU A 87 8.90 32.06 1.89
C LEU A 87 9.68 32.13 0.58
N GLY A 88 9.01 32.14 -0.58
CA GLY A 88 9.61 31.95 -1.88
C GLY A 88 9.84 30.47 -2.20
N LYS A 89 10.16 30.17 -3.48
CA LYS A 89 10.16 28.79 -3.99
C LYS A 89 11.11 27.86 -3.23
N GLU A 90 12.40 28.19 -3.19
CA GLU A 90 13.41 27.29 -2.63
C GLU A 90 13.25 27.12 -1.11
N MET A 91 13.12 28.22 -0.37
CA MET A 91 12.94 28.19 1.09
C MET A 91 11.58 27.59 1.48
N GLY A 92 10.52 27.85 0.71
CA GLY A 92 9.19 27.25 0.94
C GLY A 92 9.20 25.73 0.80
N GLN A 93 9.90 25.19 -0.21
CA GLN A 93 10.06 23.75 -0.37
C GLN A 93 10.86 23.12 0.77
N ILE A 94 11.94 23.79 1.23
CA ILE A 94 12.70 23.35 2.41
C ILE A 94 11.86 23.40 3.69
N ALA A 95 11.07 24.45 3.89
CA ALA A 95 10.21 24.58 5.07
C ALA A 95 9.12 23.49 5.09
N THR A 96 8.56 23.16 3.93
CA THR A 96 7.58 22.08 3.75
C THR A 96 8.20 20.73 4.12
N TYR A 97 9.39 20.43 3.60
CA TYR A 97 10.16 19.24 3.98
C TYR A 97 10.42 19.17 5.49
N LEU A 98 10.96 20.25 6.08
CA LEU A 98 11.26 20.30 7.51
C LEU A 98 10.00 20.09 8.34
N TYR A 99 8.88 20.71 7.96
CA TYR A 99 7.59 20.52 8.62
C TYR A 99 7.19 19.04 8.67
N ASN A 100 7.25 18.33 7.53
CA ASN A 100 6.89 16.92 7.47
C ASN A 100 7.87 16.04 8.25
N ARG A 101 9.18 16.21 8.03
CA ARG A 101 10.22 15.43 8.72
C ARG A 101 10.16 15.60 10.24
N LEU A 102 9.86 16.81 10.73
CA LEU A 102 9.77 17.11 12.16
C LEU A 102 8.44 16.66 12.78
N ASN A 103 7.37 16.46 11.99
CA ASN A 103 6.11 15.88 12.48
C ASN A 103 6.26 14.41 12.89
N GLU A 104 7.31 13.71 12.46
CA GLU A 104 7.66 12.38 12.99
C GLU A 104 7.85 12.37 14.51
N CYS A 105 8.22 13.51 15.12
CA CYS A 105 8.30 13.63 16.58
C CYS A 105 6.99 13.22 17.28
N ILE A 106 5.82 13.36 16.63
CA ILE A 106 4.54 12.97 17.22
C ILE A 106 4.57 11.48 17.60
N SER A 107 4.78 10.56 16.64
CA SER A 107 4.78 9.13 16.93
C SER A 107 5.97 8.69 17.80
N LEU A 108 7.11 9.36 17.66
CA LEU A 108 8.32 9.06 18.43
C LEU A 108 8.17 9.41 19.92
N VAL A 109 7.46 10.50 20.24
CA VAL A 109 7.18 10.92 21.61
C VAL A 109 6.32 9.90 22.33
N PHE A 110 5.27 9.39 21.69
CA PHE A 110 4.40 8.36 22.27
C PHE A 110 5.13 7.03 22.46
N SER A 111 5.99 6.65 21.51
CA SER A 111 6.80 5.42 21.59
C SER A 111 8.14 5.58 22.35
N HIS A 112 8.35 6.72 23.02
CA HIS A 112 9.55 7.05 23.81
C HIS A 112 10.89 6.85 23.08
N LYS A 113 10.94 7.13 21.77
CA LYS A 113 12.16 7.01 20.94
C LYS A 113 13.06 8.25 21.06
N THR A 114 13.50 8.55 22.29
CA THR A 114 14.19 9.80 22.64
C THR A 114 15.44 10.11 21.82
N GLU A 115 16.18 9.09 21.37
CA GLU A 115 17.38 9.29 20.57
C GLU A 115 17.08 9.85 19.17
N LYS A 116 16.00 9.39 18.53
CA LYS A 116 15.57 9.91 17.22
C LYS A 116 14.96 11.30 17.36
N ILE A 117 14.21 11.53 18.44
CA ILE A 117 13.69 12.87 18.78
C ILE A 117 14.84 13.87 18.90
N GLU A 118 15.89 13.54 19.65
CA GLU A 118 17.06 14.42 19.82
C GLU A 118 17.70 14.81 18.48
N LYS A 119 17.85 13.86 17.55
CA LYS A 119 18.40 14.15 16.22
C LYS A 119 17.48 15.07 15.40
N LEU A 120 16.16 14.87 15.45
CA LEU A 120 15.19 15.73 14.77
C LEU A 120 15.18 17.15 15.37
N LEU A 121 15.25 17.28 16.69
CA LEU A 121 15.35 18.58 17.34
C LEU A 121 16.68 19.28 17.02
N GLN A 122 17.77 18.52 16.89
CA GLN A 122 19.06 19.06 16.45
C GLN A 122 18.98 19.63 15.02
N LEU A 123 18.39 18.88 14.08
CA LEU A 123 18.12 19.35 12.71
C LEU A 123 17.37 20.69 12.72
N PHE A 124 16.31 20.78 13.53
CA PHE A 124 15.53 22.00 13.66
C PHE A 124 16.36 23.18 14.19
N THR A 125 17.11 22.97 15.27
CA THR A 125 17.94 24.03 15.87
C THR A 125 19.09 24.46 14.98
N ASP A 126 19.71 23.54 14.24
CA ASP A 126 20.79 23.84 13.29
C ASP A 126 20.27 24.63 12.08
N ALA A 127 19.12 24.23 11.54
CA ALA A 127 18.45 24.96 10.47
C ALA A 127 18.08 26.38 10.93
N TYR A 128 17.54 26.53 12.14
CA TYR A 128 17.23 27.84 12.70
C TYR A 128 18.50 28.71 12.88
N ALA A 129 19.54 28.17 13.51
CA ALA A 129 20.79 28.88 13.76
C ALA A 129 21.44 29.33 12.44
N TYR A 130 21.38 28.49 11.41
CA TYR A 130 21.84 28.82 10.07
C TYR A 130 21.08 30.02 9.49
N VAL A 131 19.74 30.00 9.55
CA VAL A 131 18.89 31.06 8.98
C VAL A 131 19.02 32.39 9.74
N VAL A 132 19.22 32.35 11.06
CA VAL A 132 19.53 33.57 11.84
C VAL A 132 20.82 34.23 11.36
N LYS A 133 21.84 33.43 11.04
CA LYS A 133 23.15 33.93 10.61
C LYS A 133 23.17 34.35 9.14
N ASN A 134 22.51 33.60 8.26
CA ASN A 134 22.67 33.70 6.81
C ASN A 134 21.41 34.18 6.07
N GLY A 135 20.31 34.44 6.78
CA GLY A 135 19.03 34.81 6.17
C GLY A 135 18.37 33.63 5.45
N ASP A 136 17.76 33.91 4.31
CA ASP A 136 17.00 32.98 3.46
C ASP A 136 17.88 32.25 2.43
N ASN A 137 19.21 32.26 2.59
CA ASN A 137 20.12 31.49 1.73
C ASN A 137 19.88 29.98 1.91
N VAL A 138 19.43 29.29 0.87
CA VAL A 138 19.05 27.88 1.00
C VAL A 138 20.22 26.91 0.94
N ASN A 139 21.39 27.30 0.42
CA ASN A 139 22.46 26.35 0.11
C ASN A 139 22.98 25.60 1.34
N GLY A 140 23.23 26.31 2.45
CA GLY A 140 23.70 25.65 3.67
C GLY A 140 22.60 24.91 4.43
N LEU A 141 21.32 25.27 4.24
CA LEU A 141 20.21 24.46 4.75
C LEU A 141 20.15 23.09 4.07
N MET A 142 20.39 23.06 2.75
CA MET A 142 20.44 21.82 1.99
C MET A 142 21.58 20.90 2.47
N ASP A 143 22.73 21.46 2.80
CA ASP A 143 23.85 20.68 3.34
C ASP A 143 23.52 20.13 4.74
N ILE A 144 22.89 20.94 5.62
CA ILE A 144 22.39 20.47 6.93
C ILE A 144 21.41 19.30 6.75
N ILE A 145 20.47 19.40 5.80
CA ILE A 145 19.51 18.33 5.52
C ILE A 145 20.20 17.07 5.02
N ARG A 146 21.13 17.19 4.06
CA ARG A 146 21.87 16.03 3.52
C ARG A 146 22.70 15.33 4.60
N ASP A 147 23.41 16.10 5.41
CA ASP A 147 24.21 15.57 6.51
C ASP A 147 23.33 14.87 7.55
N PHE A 148 22.19 15.48 7.90
CA PHE A 148 21.20 14.87 8.78
C PHE A 148 20.69 13.54 8.23
N GLU A 149 20.22 13.52 6.99
CA GLU A 149 19.64 12.33 6.36
C GLU A 149 20.66 11.19 6.24
N VAL A 150 21.95 11.49 6.05
CA VAL A 150 23.01 10.47 6.11
C VAL A 150 23.25 10.01 7.56
N SER A 151 23.25 10.93 8.53
CA SER A 151 23.60 10.65 9.93
C SER A 151 22.61 9.72 10.66
N ILE A 152 21.40 9.57 10.13
CA ILE A 152 20.32 8.76 10.71
C ILE A 152 20.18 7.39 10.05
N LEU A 153 20.85 7.13 8.92
CA LEU A 153 20.68 5.90 8.15
C LEU A 153 20.89 4.62 8.97
N ASP A 154 21.88 4.61 9.88
CA ASP A 154 22.13 3.44 10.74
C ASP A 154 20.94 3.19 11.70
N MET A 155 20.31 4.26 12.21
CA MET A 155 19.13 4.17 13.09
C MET A 155 17.90 3.71 12.30
N GLU A 156 17.70 4.27 11.09
CA GLU A 156 16.59 3.87 10.21
C GLU A 156 16.71 2.42 9.73
N ALA A 157 17.92 1.97 9.41
CA ALA A 157 18.18 0.58 9.01
C ALA A 157 17.86 -0.39 10.16
N GLU A 158 18.31 -0.08 11.37
CA GLU A 158 18.04 -0.90 12.55
C GLU A 158 16.56 -0.90 12.93
N GLU A 159 15.91 0.26 12.90
CA GLU A 159 14.46 0.38 13.11
C GLU A 159 13.68 -0.45 12.08
N ARG A 160 14.05 -0.37 10.80
CA ARG A 160 13.41 -1.15 9.73
C ARG A 160 13.53 -2.65 9.98
N VAL A 161 14.71 -3.14 10.32
CA VAL A 161 14.91 -4.59 10.59
C VAL A 161 14.09 -5.04 11.80
N ASN A 162 14.12 -4.26 12.89
CA ASN A 162 13.32 -4.56 14.07
C ASN A 162 11.82 -4.63 13.75
N ASN A 163 11.32 -3.65 13.00
CA ASN A 163 9.92 -3.52 12.64
C ASN A 163 9.44 -4.56 11.60
N ILE A 164 10.35 -5.19 10.87
CA ILE A 164 9.99 -6.30 9.96
C ILE A 164 9.93 -7.62 10.72
N ALA A 165 10.97 -7.96 11.49
CA ALA A 165 11.20 -9.35 11.86
C ALA A 165 11.50 -9.62 13.34
N LEU A 166 11.91 -8.62 14.12
CA LEU A 166 12.55 -8.88 15.43
C LEU A 166 11.72 -8.43 16.64
N ASP A 167 11.04 -7.28 16.56
CA ASP A 167 10.45 -6.63 17.74
C ASP A 167 9.08 -7.21 18.12
N THR A 168 9.10 -8.45 18.64
CA THR A 168 7.91 -9.19 19.08
C THR A 168 7.26 -8.67 20.38
N LYS A 169 7.92 -7.74 21.07
CA LYS A 169 7.47 -7.12 22.33
C LYS A 169 7.52 -5.59 22.26
N GLY A 170 7.35 -5.05 21.06
CA GLY A 170 7.44 -3.62 20.79
C GLY A 170 6.32 -2.81 21.43
N TYR A 171 6.40 -1.48 21.28
CA TYR A 171 5.46 -0.54 21.90
C TYR A 171 3.99 -0.84 21.59
N TYR A 172 3.65 -1.06 20.32
CA TYR A 172 2.27 -1.36 19.94
C TYR A 172 1.80 -2.74 20.40
N ARG A 173 2.73 -3.68 20.67
CA ARG A 173 2.39 -4.97 21.27
C ARG A 173 1.83 -4.77 22.68
N THR A 174 2.46 -3.91 23.47
CA THR A 174 1.97 -3.55 24.80
C THR A 174 0.57 -2.95 24.75
N ILE A 175 0.32 -2.02 23.82
CA ILE A 175 -1.02 -1.41 23.65
C ILE A 175 -2.07 -2.49 23.33
N VAL A 176 -1.79 -3.40 22.40
CA VAL A 176 -2.71 -4.49 22.05
C VAL A 176 -2.96 -5.40 23.24
N ASP A 177 -1.92 -5.83 23.96
CA ASP A 177 -2.08 -6.71 25.13
C ASP A 177 -2.94 -6.05 26.23
N GLU A 178 -2.80 -4.73 26.41
CA GLU A 178 -3.53 -3.92 27.41
C GLU A 178 -4.91 -3.42 26.94
N ALA A 179 -5.21 -3.47 25.64
CA ALA A 179 -6.43 -2.90 25.07
C ALA A 179 -7.69 -3.44 25.78
N ASN A 180 -8.60 -2.56 26.16
CA ASN A 180 -9.79 -2.91 26.91
C ASN A 180 -11.05 -2.42 26.19
N ALA A 181 -11.98 -3.35 25.95
CA ALA A 181 -13.27 -3.06 25.32
C ALA A 181 -14.10 -2.00 26.09
N GLU A 182 -13.98 -1.98 27.41
CA GLU A 182 -14.73 -1.07 28.28
C GLU A 182 -14.07 0.31 28.43
N ASP A 183 -12.80 0.44 28.06
CA ASP A 183 -12.03 1.68 28.19
C ASP A 183 -11.15 1.92 26.97
N LEU A 184 -11.66 2.73 26.04
CA LEU A 184 -11.00 3.02 24.76
C LEU A 184 -9.91 4.09 24.87
N ARG A 185 -9.53 4.55 26.07
CA ARG A 185 -8.45 5.55 26.22
C ARG A 185 -7.10 5.02 25.73
N TYR A 186 -6.93 3.71 25.61
CA TYR A 186 -5.73 3.11 25.02
C TYR A 186 -5.51 3.53 23.56
N LEU A 187 -6.57 3.90 22.80
CA LEU A 187 -6.43 4.33 21.39
C LEU A 187 -5.48 5.52 21.25
N PHE A 188 -5.46 6.42 22.24
CA PHE A 188 -4.59 7.59 22.23
C PHE A 188 -3.12 7.25 22.51
N LYS A 189 -2.81 6.07 23.06
CA LYS A 189 -1.42 5.61 23.25
C LYS A 189 -0.70 5.39 21.91
N TYR A 190 -1.41 5.18 20.80
CA TYR A 190 -0.78 4.97 19.50
C TYR A 190 0.00 6.18 18.96
N GLY A 191 -0.28 7.40 19.44
CA GLY A 191 0.33 8.62 18.87
C GLY A 191 -0.08 8.85 17.41
N LYS A 192 -1.30 8.43 17.06
CA LYS A 192 -1.93 8.54 15.73
C LYS A 192 -3.14 9.46 15.79
N TYR A 193 -3.60 9.96 14.65
CA TYR A 193 -4.82 10.75 14.57
C TYR A 193 -6.04 9.84 14.75
N ILE A 194 -6.84 10.10 15.79
CA ILE A 194 -7.99 9.27 16.16
C ILE A 194 -9.28 9.96 15.74
N THR A 195 -10.09 9.23 14.96
CA THR A 195 -11.39 9.67 14.45
C THR A 195 -12.50 8.73 14.89
N ASP A 196 -13.72 9.02 14.45
CA ASP A 196 -14.85 8.11 14.60
C ASP A 196 -14.58 6.72 13.99
N ASN A 197 -13.72 6.59 12.98
CA ASN A 197 -13.38 5.31 12.36
C ASN A 197 -12.73 4.37 13.37
N GLU A 198 -11.65 4.80 14.02
CA GLU A 198 -10.93 4.00 15.01
C GLU A 198 -11.84 3.69 16.21
N ILE A 199 -12.57 4.68 16.70
CA ILE A 199 -13.41 4.58 17.90
C ILE A 199 -14.58 3.62 17.69
N LYS A 200 -15.33 3.75 16.58
CA LYS A 200 -16.49 2.89 16.29
C LYS A 200 -16.04 1.47 15.92
N THR A 201 -14.90 1.33 15.23
CA THR A 201 -14.31 0.02 14.93
C THR A 201 -13.95 -0.74 16.21
N ALA A 202 -13.26 -0.09 17.15
CA ALA A 202 -12.92 -0.68 18.44
C ALA A 202 -14.16 -1.16 19.21
N LYS A 203 -15.19 -0.31 19.28
CA LYS A 203 -16.47 -0.64 19.94
C LYS A 203 -17.14 -1.85 19.28
N PHE A 204 -17.35 -1.80 17.97
CA PHE A 204 -18.01 -2.85 17.22
C PHE A 204 -17.31 -4.20 17.39
N LEU A 205 -16.00 -4.24 17.12
CA LEU A 205 -15.21 -5.48 17.17
C LEU A 205 -15.07 -6.04 18.58
N SER A 206 -15.19 -5.22 19.63
CA SER A 206 -15.16 -5.72 21.01
C SER A 206 -16.37 -6.59 21.37
N THR A 207 -17.49 -6.40 20.67
CA THR A 207 -18.74 -7.14 20.87
C THR A 207 -19.08 -8.11 19.73
N TYR A 208 -18.30 -8.08 18.64
CA TYR A 208 -18.55 -8.90 17.47
C TYR A 208 -18.25 -10.38 17.78
N GLU A 209 -19.24 -11.26 17.63
CA GLU A 209 -19.13 -12.66 18.06
C GLU A 209 -18.11 -13.47 17.23
N ASP A 210 -17.88 -13.08 15.98
CA ASP A 210 -17.09 -13.84 14.99
C ASP A 210 -15.64 -13.31 14.82
N VAL A 211 -15.10 -12.55 15.77
CA VAL A 211 -13.71 -12.05 15.70
C VAL A 211 -12.69 -13.20 15.58
N ASN A 212 -12.91 -14.31 16.28
CA ASN A 212 -12.06 -15.50 16.17
C ASN A 212 -12.12 -16.13 14.76
N LYS A 213 -13.25 -16.00 14.06
CA LYS A 213 -13.42 -16.50 12.69
C LYS A 213 -12.57 -15.67 11.71
N ILE A 214 -12.50 -14.35 11.90
CA ILE A 214 -11.61 -13.47 11.12
C ILE A 214 -10.15 -13.92 11.28
N ALA A 215 -9.70 -14.06 12.53
CA ALA A 215 -8.34 -14.49 12.83
C ALA A 215 -8.03 -15.88 12.25
N TYR A 216 -8.95 -16.83 12.41
CA TYR A 216 -8.82 -18.18 11.85
C TYR A 216 -8.72 -18.15 10.32
N THR A 217 -9.60 -17.42 9.63
CA THR A 217 -9.59 -17.31 8.16
C THR A 217 -8.26 -16.76 7.66
N MET A 218 -7.77 -15.68 8.27
CA MET A 218 -6.50 -15.06 7.91
C MET A 218 -5.30 -15.99 8.14
N VAL A 219 -5.19 -16.58 9.33
CA VAL A 219 -4.07 -17.48 9.65
C VAL A 219 -4.14 -18.77 8.86
N LYS A 220 -5.33 -19.30 8.60
CA LYS A 220 -5.52 -20.47 7.72
C LYS A 220 -5.00 -20.17 6.31
N GLY A 221 -5.42 -19.07 5.68
CA GLY A 221 -4.93 -18.68 4.35
C GLY A 221 -3.41 -18.59 4.30
N TYR A 222 -2.81 -17.96 5.33
CA TYR A 222 -1.37 -17.84 5.49
C TYR A 222 -0.65 -19.19 5.58
N MET A 223 -1.17 -20.12 6.39
CA MET A 223 -0.57 -21.45 6.54
C MET A 223 -0.82 -22.34 5.32
N ASP A 224 -1.96 -22.20 4.64
CA ASP A 224 -2.28 -22.95 3.42
C ASP A 224 -1.35 -22.56 2.27
N SER A 225 -0.91 -21.29 2.18
CA SER A 225 0.12 -20.90 1.21
C SER A 225 1.43 -21.66 1.43
N PHE A 226 1.93 -21.78 2.68
CA PHE A 226 3.11 -22.59 2.98
C PHE A 226 2.97 -24.04 2.49
N ILE A 227 1.80 -24.63 2.71
CA ILE A 227 1.50 -26.01 2.31
C ILE A 227 1.49 -26.16 0.78
N ARG A 228 0.75 -25.29 0.08
CA ARG A 228 0.59 -25.34 -1.38
C ARG A 228 1.91 -25.14 -2.10
N GLU A 229 2.71 -24.19 -1.63
CA GLU A 229 4.02 -23.87 -2.20
C GLU A 229 5.14 -24.78 -1.70
N LYS A 230 4.82 -25.75 -0.83
CA LYS A 230 5.76 -26.72 -0.24
C LYS A 230 6.94 -26.03 0.48
N LYS A 231 6.66 -24.90 1.12
CA LYS A 231 7.61 -24.12 1.90
C LYS A 231 7.65 -24.64 3.35
N ASP A 232 8.83 -24.77 3.93
CA ASP A 232 9.00 -25.18 5.33
C ASP A 232 8.80 -23.99 6.27
N TYR A 233 7.65 -23.90 6.92
CA TYR A 233 7.40 -22.86 7.93
C TYR A 233 8.09 -23.14 9.26
N THR A 234 8.53 -24.37 9.53
CA THR A 234 9.05 -24.78 10.86
C THR A 234 10.42 -24.18 11.19
N ILE A 235 11.12 -23.67 10.17
CA ILE A 235 12.35 -22.89 10.33
C ILE A 235 12.08 -21.42 10.70
N LYS A 236 10.80 -21.00 10.75
CA LYS A 236 10.38 -19.63 11.02
C LYS A 236 9.80 -19.48 12.43
N SER A 237 9.79 -18.25 12.94
CA SER A 237 9.23 -17.95 14.27
C SER A 237 8.59 -16.58 14.40
N THR A 238 8.73 -15.68 13.41
CA THR A 238 8.13 -14.34 13.46
C THR A 238 7.37 -14.03 12.18
N VAL A 239 6.23 -13.36 12.32
CA VAL A 239 5.40 -12.87 11.22
C VAL A 239 5.17 -11.38 11.41
N ARG A 240 5.25 -10.58 10.35
CA ARG A 240 4.91 -9.15 10.43
C ARG A 240 3.41 -9.00 10.31
N LEU A 241 2.77 -8.28 11.23
CA LEU A 241 1.34 -7.99 11.16
C LEU A 241 1.11 -6.49 11.00
N ILE A 242 0.36 -6.12 9.94
CA ILE A 242 -0.14 -4.75 9.72
C ILE A 242 -1.64 -4.75 10.00
N TYR A 243 -2.10 -3.75 10.74
CA TYR A 243 -3.50 -3.55 11.10
C TYR A 243 -3.78 -2.06 11.32
N PHE A 244 -5.05 -1.71 11.47
CA PHE A 244 -5.51 -0.35 11.76
C PHE A 244 -5.88 -0.18 13.24
N VAL A 245 -5.64 1.01 13.80
CA VAL A 245 -6.10 1.36 15.15
C VAL A 245 -7.61 1.11 15.27
N GLY A 246 -8.03 0.48 16.37
CA GLY A 246 -9.39 0.01 16.58
C GLY A 246 -9.63 -1.47 16.21
N GLN A 247 -8.68 -2.14 15.55
CA GLN A 247 -8.77 -3.57 15.21
C GLN A 247 -8.17 -4.50 16.29
N GLU A 248 -7.89 -4.01 17.50
CA GLU A 248 -7.11 -4.75 18.50
C GLU A 248 -7.78 -6.08 18.91
N SER A 249 -9.12 -6.14 18.93
CA SER A 249 -9.86 -7.38 19.18
C SER A 249 -9.50 -8.48 18.17
N ILE A 250 -9.39 -8.13 16.87
CA ILE A 250 -8.95 -9.07 15.82
C ILE A 250 -7.49 -9.45 16.05
N VAL A 251 -6.62 -8.46 16.30
CA VAL A 251 -5.18 -8.67 16.47
C VAL A 251 -4.87 -9.61 17.63
N LYS A 252 -5.61 -9.51 18.74
CA LYS A 252 -5.49 -10.43 19.89
C LYS A 252 -5.77 -11.88 19.49
N GLU A 253 -6.80 -12.12 18.70
CA GLU A 253 -7.12 -13.47 18.22
C GLU A 253 -6.10 -13.94 17.17
N VAL A 254 -5.65 -13.05 16.26
CA VAL A 254 -4.59 -13.37 15.28
C VAL A 254 -3.29 -13.80 15.98
N ILE A 255 -2.90 -13.13 17.07
CA ILE A 255 -1.75 -13.53 17.89
C ILE A 255 -1.94 -14.96 18.44
N LYS A 256 -3.13 -15.29 18.96
CA LYS A 256 -3.42 -16.63 19.50
C LYS A 256 -3.38 -17.69 18.40
N GLU A 257 -3.97 -17.40 17.24
CA GLU A 257 -4.02 -18.30 16.10
C GLU A 257 -2.62 -18.60 15.55
N PHE A 258 -1.78 -17.58 15.32
CA PHE A 258 -0.38 -17.78 14.93
C PHE A 258 0.44 -18.54 15.98
N GLY A 259 0.14 -18.33 17.26
CA GLY A 259 0.78 -19.04 18.37
C GLY A 259 0.64 -20.57 18.29
N LYS A 260 -0.43 -21.09 17.66
CA LYS A 260 -0.62 -22.53 17.42
C LYS A 260 0.46 -23.12 16.49
N TYR A 261 1.10 -22.29 15.68
CA TYR A 261 2.14 -22.65 14.71
C TYR A 261 3.55 -22.22 15.16
N ASN A 262 3.72 -21.77 16.42
CA ASN A 262 4.95 -21.19 16.96
C ASN A 262 5.43 -19.93 16.20
N LEU A 263 4.51 -19.21 15.56
CA LEU A 263 4.78 -17.90 14.95
C LEU A 263 4.35 -16.78 15.90
N THR A 264 5.22 -15.79 16.09
CA THR A 264 4.94 -14.62 16.93
C THR A 264 4.80 -13.37 16.07
N PRO A 265 3.65 -12.69 16.08
CA PRO A 265 3.50 -11.43 15.36
C PRO A 265 4.39 -10.30 15.88
N VAL A 266 5.06 -9.60 14.95
CA VAL A 266 5.75 -8.33 15.15
C VAL A 266 4.77 -7.21 14.82
N LEU A 267 4.38 -6.44 15.84
CA LEU A 267 3.39 -5.36 15.73
C LEU A 267 4.09 -4.00 15.70
N ALA A 268 4.66 -3.64 14.55
CA ALA A 268 5.47 -2.43 14.42
C ALA A 268 4.96 -1.44 13.37
N MET A 269 3.96 -1.81 12.57
CA MET A 269 3.31 -0.93 11.60
C MET A 269 1.81 -0.98 11.84
N VAL A 270 1.25 0.18 12.22
CA VAL A 270 -0.16 0.36 12.56
C VAL A 270 -0.64 1.60 11.84
N GLU A 271 -1.70 1.43 11.08
CA GLU A 271 -2.33 2.50 10.30
C GLU A 271 -3.52 3.12 11.05
N SER A 272 -3.88 4.33 10.64
CA SER A 272 -5.00 5.10 11.20
C SER A 272 -5.45 6.08 10.14
N THR A 273 -6.68 6.59 10.27
CA THR A 273 -7.21 7.62 9.37
C THR A 273 -6.21 8.79 9.26
N GLU A 274 -5.87 9.18 8.04
CA GLU A 274 -4.95 10.29 7.80
C GLU A 274 -5.59 11.61 8.21
N ALA A 275 -4.85 12.46 8.94
CA ALA A 275 -5.34 13.80 9.29
C ALA A 275 -5.63 14.66 8.05
N ASN A 276 -4.90 14.42 6.95
CA ASN A 276 -5.11 15.07 5.66
C ASN A 276 -4.46 14.27 4.51
N LYS A 277 -5.27 13.69 3.61
CA LYS A 277 -4.76 12.93 2.45
C LYS A 277 -3.97 13.78 1.44
N GLN A 278 -4.30 15.07 1.31
CA GLN A 278 -3.53 16.00 0.47
C GLN A 278 -2.14 16.26 1.04
N PHE A 279 -1.98 16.28 2.37
CA PHE A 279 -0.66 16.37 2.99
C PHE A 279 0.22 15.18 2.57
N THR A 280 -0.25 13.95 2.74
CA THR A 280 0.49 12.74 2.31
C THR A 280 0.85 12.81 0.82
N TYR A 281 -0.10 13.24 -0.03
CA TYR A 281 0.14 13.41 -1.47
C TYR A 281 1.22 14.47 -1.76
N ASP A 282 1.16 15.64 -1.12
CA ASP A 282 2.08 16.76 -1.36
C ASP A 282 3.53 16.44 -0.95
N HIS A 283 3.72 15.51 -0.01
CA HIS A 283 5.01 15.17 0.59
C HIS A 283 5.66 13.89 0.03
N ARG A 284 5.02 13.18 -0.91
CA ARG A 284 5.49 11.87 -1.42
C ARG A 284 6.87 11.89 -2.10
N PHE A 285 7.37 13.05 -2.49
CA PHE A 285 8.68 13.23 -3.14
C PHE A 285 9.59 14.23 -2.40
N ASP A 286 9.37 14.40 -1.09
CA ASP A 286 10.20 15.23 -0.22
C ASP A 286 11.69 14.89 -0.28
N ASN A 287 12.00 13.62 -0.53
CA ASN A 287 13.36 13.13 -0.72
C ASN A 287 14.10 13.81 -1.89
N ALA A 288 13.41 14.44 -2.84
CA ALA A 288 14.03 15.14 -3.96
C ALA A 288 15.03 16.23 -3.54
N LEU A 289 14.96 16.74 -2.30
CA LEU A 289 15.94 17.69 -1.77
C LEU A 289 17.35 17.09 -1.60
N PHE A 290 17.44 15.84 -1.15
CA PHE A 290 18.73 15.24 -0.75
C PHE A 290 19.08 13.98 -1.55
N TYR A 291 18.12 13.37 -2.24
CA TYR A 291 18.33 12.10 -2.90
C TYR A 291 19.33 12.24 -4.05
N SER A 292 20.44 11.53 -3.92
CA SER A 292 21.57 11.53 -4.86
C SER A 292 22.12 10.12 -4.99
N LYS A 293 22.96 9.88 -6.01
CA LYS A 293 23.64 8.60 -6.18
C LYS A 293 24.46 8.21 -4.95
N ASN A 294 25.24 9.14 -4.40
CA ASN A 294 26.05 8.91 -3.20
C ASN A 294 25.19 8.58 -1.97
N TYR A 295 24.06 9.27 -1.79
CA TYR A 295 23.11 8.95 -0.71
C TYR A 295 22.53 7.54 -0.88
N ALA A 296 22.10 7.18 -2.09
CA ALA A 296 21.55 5.87 -2.39
C ALA A 296 22.56 4.73 -2.12
N GLU A 297 23.81 4.90 -2.56
CA GLU A 297 24.91 3.95 -2.30
C GLU A 297 25.21 3.84 -0.80
N THR A 298 25.31 4.97 -0.09
CA THR A 298 25.51 4.98 1.38
C THR A 298 24.37 4.26 2.10
N ARG A 299 23.12 4.51 1.70
CA ARG A 299 21.94 3.84 2.27
C ARG A 299 21.98 2.34 2.02
N GLU A 300 22.31 1.91 0.81
CA GLU A 300 22.47 0.49 0.48
C GLU A 300 23.54 -0.18 1.37
N GLU A 301 24.69 0.46 1.56
CA GLU A 301 25.75 -0.03 2.45
C GLU A 301 25.27 -0.17 3.91
N ARG A 302 24.59 0.84 4.47
CA ARG A 302 24.11 0.81 5.87
C ARG A 302 23.05 -0.26 6.10
N PHE A 303 22.11 -0.39 5.18
CA PHE A 303 21.09 -1.44 5.25
C PHE A 303 21.71 -2.83 5.08
N THR A 304 22.65 -3.01 4.14
CA THR A 304 23.36 -4.28 3.95
C THR A 304 24.10 -4.71 5.21
N ALA A 305 24.87 -3.80 5.82
CA ALA A 305 25.59 -4.07 7.07
C ALA A 305 24.63 -4.42 8.22
N THR A 306 23.47 -3.77 8.27
CA THR A 306 22.44 -4.04 9.28
C THR A 306 21.79 -5.40 9.07
N PHE A 307 21.46 -5.77 7.82
CA PHE A 307 20.93 -7.09 7.51
C PHE A 307 21.92 -8.20 7.89
N GLU A 308 23.22 -8.02 7.60
CA GLU A 308 24.26 -8.97 8.01
C GLU A 308 24.32 -9.13 9.53
N ARG A 309 24.27 -8.01 10.28
CA ARG A 309 24.28 -8.01 11.74
C ARG A 309 23.11 -8.77 12.35
N PHE A 310 21.93 -8.73 11.73
CA PHE A 310 20.70 -9.34 12.23
C PHE A 310 20.23 -10.58 11.47
N LYS A 311 21.10 -11.17 10.63
CA LYS A 311 20.74 -12.28 9.72
C LYS A 311 20.05 -13.47 10.39
N GLU A 312 20.42 -13.81 11.62
CA GLU A 312 19.79 -14.93 12.35
C GLU A 312 18.32 -14.66 12.69
N GLY A 313 17.99 -13.42 13.04
CA GLY A 313 16.60 -13.02 13.30
C GLY A 313 15.81 -12.84 12.00
N LEU A 314 16.44 -12.26 10.97
CA LEU A 314 15.84 -12.12 9.64
C LEU A 314 15.52 -13.48 9.00
N GLY A 315 16.39 -14.49 9.16
CA GLY A 315 16.12 -15.84 8.66
C GLY A 315 14.91 -16.53 9.29
N LYS A 316 14.43 -16.03 10.45
CA LYS A 316 13.24 -16.53 11.15
C LYS A 316 11.95 -15.84 10.74
N TYR A 317 12.02 -14.80 9.91
CA TYR A 317 10.87 -14.10 9.35
C TYR A 317 10.12 -15.02 8.39
N SER A 318 8.82 -15.23 8.63
CA SER A 318 7.94 -16.06 7.79
C SER A 318 7.25 -15.26 6.70
N GLY A 319 7.22 -13.93 6.77
CA GLY A 319 6.46 -13.10 5.86
C GLY A 319 5.51 -12.13 6.54
N ILE A 320 4.54 -11.62 5.78
CA ILE A 320 3.66 -10.52 6.19
C ILE A 320 2.19 -10.91 6.16
N ALA A 321 1.44 -10.51 7.17
CA ALA A 321 0.01 -10.65 7.24
C ALA A 321 -0.61 -9.25 7.40
N VAL A 322 -1.60 -8.90 6.58
CA VAL A 322 -2.15 -7.54 6.50
C VAL A 322 -3.66 -7.59 6.71
N ILE A 323 -4.15 -6.77 7.65
CA ILE A 323 -5.57 -6.44 7.77
C ILE A 323 -5.74 -5.05 7.16
N GLU A 324 -6.33 -5.01 5.97
CA GLU A 324 -6.61 -3.77 5.25
C GLU A 324 -7.97 -3.20 5.68
N SER A 325 -8.09 -1.88 5.60
CA SER A 325 -9.33 -1.14 5.86
C SER A 325 -9.80 -0.47 4.57
N PHE A 326 -11.10 -0.43 4.34
CA PHE A 326 -11.70 0.26 3.18
C PHE A 326 -12.96 1.01 3.56
N GLY A 327 -13.55 1.79 2.66
CA GLY A 327 -14.80 2.50 2.92
C GLY A 327 -14.64 3.99 3.26
N GLU A 328 -13.41 4.48 3.36
CA GLU A 328 -13.14 5.90 3.47
C GLU A 328 -13.53 6.67 2.20
N VAL A 329 -13.85 7.96 2.35
CA VAL A 329 -14.22 8.80 1.21
C VAL A 329 -13.06 8.85 0.19
N PRO A 330 -13.33 8.61 -1.12
CA PRO A 330 -12.32 8.71 -2.16
C PRO A 330 -11.71 10.10 -2.24
N PHE A 331 -10.45 10.18 -2.65
CA PHE A 331 -9.68 11.42 -2.63
C PHE A 331 -9.11 11.73 -4.02
N ALA A 332 -9.52 12.86 -4.60
CA ALA A 332 -8.90 13.39 -5.80
C ALA A 332 -7.89 14.48 -5.40
N PRO A 333 -6.57 14.22 -5.45
CA PRO A 333 -5.57 15.20 -5.07
C PRO A 333 -5.47 16.32 -6.08
N GLU A 334 -5.06 17.47 -5.58
CA GLU A 334 -4.62 18.59 -6.39
C GLU A 334 -3.12 18.47 -6.68
N SER A 335 -2.75 18.36 -7.95
CA SER A 335 -1.33 18.44 -8.37
C SER A 335 -0.81 19.86 -8.21
N LYS A 336 0.08 20.07 -7.24
CA LYS A 336 0.73 21.37 -7.00
C LYS A 336 2.06 21.47 -7.71
N ASN A 337 2.28 22.58 -8.42
CA ASN A 337 3.58 22.88 -9.07
C ASN A 337 4.66 23.31 -8.06
N THR A 338 4.27 23.58 -6.81
CA THR A 338 5.13 23.98 -5.69
C THR A 338 5.67 22.76 -4.92
N ALA A 339 4.98 21.62 -4.97
CA ALA A 339 5.42 20.37 -4.38
C ALA A 339 6.73 19.88 -5.01
N LEU A 340 7.54 19.17 -4.22
CA LEU A 340 8.77 18.56 -4.70
C LEU A 340 8.47 17.42 -5.66
N LYS A 341 9.36 17.21 -6.63
CA LYS A 341 9.31 16.12 -7.60
C LYS A 341 10.73 15.65 -7.88
N LEU A 342 10.91 14.34 -8.00
CA LEU A 342 12.20 13.79 -8.42
C LEU A 342 12.49 14.22 -9.87
N SER A 343 13.73 14.62 -10.14
CA SER A 343 14.20 14.77 -11.51
C SER A 343 14.30 13.41 -12.21
N GLU A 344 14.37 13.39 -13.55
CA GLU A 344 14.56 12.13 -14.31
C GLU A 344 15.80 11.36 -13.84
N GLU A 345 16.89 12.07 -13.51
CA GLU A 345 18.11 11.46 -12.97
C GLU A 345 17.87 10.87 -11.57
N GLN A 346 17.21 11.63 -10.68
CA GLN A 346 16.90 11.15 -9.32
C GLN A 346 15.96 9.95 -9.34
N SER A 347 14.93 9.98 -10.18
CA SER A 347 13.99 8.87 -10.36
C SER A 347 14.70 7.59 -10.77
N LYS A 348 15.62 7.67 -11.73
CA LYS A 348 16.42 6.52 -12.15
C LYS A 348 17.30 5.97 -11.02
N VAL A 349 17.97 6.86 -10.28
CA VAL A 349 18.80 6.45 -9.12
C VAL A 349 17.93 5.79 -8.05
N TYR A 350 16.76 6.36 -7.76
CA TYR A 350 15.81 5.86 -6.77
C TYR A 350 15.29 4.46 -7.13
N GLN A 351 14.83 4.26 -8.37
CA GLN A 351 14.35 2.96 -8.86
C GLN A 351 15.47 1.90 -8.79
N ASN A 352 16.66 2.21 -9.32
CA ASN A 352 17.76 1.25 -9.34
C ASN A 352 18.22 0.88 -7.92
N ALA A 353 18.25 1.85 -7.00
CA ALA A 353 18.57 1.60 -5.59
C ALA A 353 17.52 0.72 -4.90
N ALA A 354 16.23 0.88 -5.23
CA ALA A 354 15.17 0.01 -4.72
C ALA A 354 15.35 -1.45 -5.17
N VAL A 355 15.64 -1.67 -6.46
CA VAL A 355 15.92 -3.02 -7.02
C VAL A 355 17.13 -3.67 -6.35
N ARG A 356 18.24 -2.93 -6.20
CA ARG A 356 19.45 -3.44 -5.54
C ARG A 356 19.19 -3.77 -4.07
N LEU A 357 18.52 -2.89 -3.34
CA LEU A 357 18.24 -3.12 -1.92
C LEU A 357 17.29 -4.30 -1.72
N ARG A 358 16.26 -4.47 -2.57
CA ARG A 358 15.39 -5.67 -2.55
C ARG A 358 16.19 -6.94 -2.79
N THR A 359 17.12 -6.92 -3.75
CA THR A 359 18.02 -8.05 -4.03
C THR A 359 18.92 -8.39 -2.83
N VAL A 360 19.42 -7.38 -2.10
CA VAL A 360 20.16 -7.61 -0.86
C VAL A 360 19.24 -8.19 0.22
N GLN A 361 18.06 -7.61 0.41
CA GLN A 361 17.10 -8.04 1.42
C GLN A 361 16.69 -9.51 1.25
N ASP A 362 16.46 -9.96 0.01
CA ASP A 362 16.06 -11.35 -0.29
C ASP A 362 17.13 -12.38 0.16
N LYS A 363 18.42 -12.01 0.20
CA LYS A 363 19.47 -12.89 0.75
C LYS A 363 19.27 -13.22 2.23
N TYR A 364 18.64 -12.33 2.98
CA TYR A 364 18.44 -12.45 4.43
C TYR A 364 17.01 -12.87 4.80
N MET A 365 16.04 -12.58 3.94
CA MET A 365 14.64 -12.97 4.06
C MET A 365 14.16 -13.53 2.70
N PRO A 366 14.55 -14.76 2.34
CA PRO A 366 14.28 -15.29 1.01
C PRO A 366 12.79 -15.39 0.71
N SER A 367 12.37 -14.85 -0.44
CA SER A 367 10.96 -14.91 -0.89
C SER A 367 10.49 -16.37 -1.05
N LYS A 368 11.40 -17.27 -1.43
CA LYS A 368 11.16 -18.73 -1.48
C LYS A 368 10.89 -19.41 -0.12
N GLU A 369 11.18 -18.72 0.99
CA GLU A 369 10.94 -19.23 2.36
C GLU A 369 9.89 -18.43 3.12
N THR A 370 9.31 -17.40 2.49
CA THR A 370 8.32 -16.52 3.12
C THR A 370 7.00 -16.55 2.36
N THR A 371 5.93 -16.08 2.98
CA THR A 371 4.59 -15.93 2.36
C THR A 371 3.95 -14.59 2.74
N PHE A 372 2.79 -14.29 2.18
CA PHE A 372 1.95 -13.21 2.65
C PHE A 372 0.48 -13.61 2.68
N THR A 373 -0.30 -12.89 3.50
CA THR A 373 -1.77 -12.91 3.42
C THR A 373 -2.32 -11.52 3.64
N ILE A 374 -3.34 -11.14 2.88
CA ILE A 374 -4.10 -9.92 3.08
C ILE A 374 -5.60 -10.23 3.17
N ILE A 375 -6.29 -9.54 4.07
CA ILE A 375 -7.75 -9.59 4.26
C ILE A 375 -8.24 -8.17 4.53
N ALA A 376 -9.38 -7.77 3.95
CA ALA A 376 -9.91 -6.42 4.09
C ALA A 376 -11.27 -6.39 4.81
N PHE A 377 -11.51 -5.31 5.58
CA PHE A 377 -12.76 -5.00 6.26
C PHE A 377 -13.17 -3.54 6.07
N PRO A 378 -14.48 -3.22 6.04
CA PRO A 378 -14.92 -1.84 5.94
C PRO A 378 -14.57 -1.06 7.21
N SER A 379 -14.49 0.25 7.08
CA SER A 379 -14.44 1.23 8.16
C SER A 379 -15.82 1.84 8.39
N PRO A 380 -16.10 2.40 9.59
CA PRO A 380 -17.36 3.07 9.90
C PRO A 380 -17.72 4.26 8.99
N GLU A 381 -16.75 4.83 8.26
CA GLU A 381 -16.98 5.93 7.31
C GLU A 381 -17.91 5.54 6.16
N ILE A 382 -18.04 4.24 5.89
CA ILE A 382 -18.91 3.68 4.84
C ILE A 382 -20.41 3.98 5.07
N GLY A 383 -20.78 4.44 6.27
CA GLY A 383 -22.10 4.97 6.58
C GLY A 383 -22.94 4.07 7.48
N GLU A 384 -24.25 4.35 7.53
CA GLU A 384 -25.20 3.71 8.48
C GLU A 384 -25.31 2.19 8.32
N ASN A 385 -25.00 1.66 7.12
CA ASN A 385 -25.03 0.23 6.82
C ASN A 385 -23.72 -0.49 7.17
N PHE A 386 -22.80 0.13 7.92
CA PHE A 386 -21.50 -0.43 8.28
C PHE A 386 -21.56 -1.88 8.75
N GLU A 387 -22.44 -2.21 9.70
CA GLU A 387 -22.53 -3.58 10.23
C GLU A 387 -23.05 -4.60 9.20
N GLU A 388 -23.99 -4.18 8.34
CA GLU A 388 -24.50 -5.03 7.25
C GLU A 388 -23.41 -5.28 6.21
N ILE A 389 -22.68 -4.23 5.82
CA ILE A 389 -21.56 -4.34 4.88
C ILE A 389 -20.46 -5.21 5.49
N PHE A 390 -20.15 -5.06 6.77
CA PHE A 390 -19.18 -5.91 7.46
C PHE A 390 -19.60 -7.39 7.43
N ALA A 391 -20.87 -7.69 7.68
CA ALA A 391 -21.41 -9.05 7.61
C ALA A 391 -21.34 -9.61 6.18
N ASP A 392 -21.65 -8.81 5.16
CA ASP A 392 -21.52 -9.18 3.76
C ASP A 392 -20.04 -9.36 3.35
N THR A 393 -19.12 -8.54 3.88
CA THR A 393 -17.67 -8.72 3.75
C THR A 393 -17.20 -10.03 4.40
N MET A 394 -17.79 -10.43 5.52
CA MET A 394 -17.50 -11.73 6.13
C MET A 394 -17.94 -12.91 5.26
N LYS A 395 -19.05 -12.79 4.53
CA LYS A 395 -19.50 -13.83 3.58
C LYS A 395 -18.48 -14.00 2.46
N ILE A 396 -18.03 -12.91 1.82
CA ILE A 396 -17.04 -12.99 0.73
C ILE A 396 -15.69 -13.52 1.22
N ASN A 397 -15.24 -13.11 2.40
CA ASN A 397 -13.97 -13.55 2.97
C ASN A 397 -13.97 -15.02 3.41
N THR A 398 -15.13 -15.66 3.51
CA THR A 398 -15.26 -17.06 4.00
C THR A 398 -15.87 -18.01 2.97
N LEU A 399 -15.81 -17.65 1.69
CA LEU A 399 -16.21 -18.52 0.58
C LEU A 399 -15.42 -19.84 0.56
N ASP A 400 -16.04 -20.88 -0.01
CA ASP A 400 -15.47 -22.22 -0.12
C ASP A 400 -14.40 -22.28 -1.22
N SER A 401 -13.13 -22.20 -0.82
CA SER A 401 -11.99 -22.26 -1.74
C SER A 401 -11.97 -23.51 -2.62
N ASP A 402 -12.40 -24.69 -2.12
CA ASP A 402 -12.33 -25.94 -2.88
C ASP A 402 -13.36 -25.94 -4.03
N LYS A 403 -14.53 -25.34 -3.78
CA LYS A 403 -15.54 -25.12 -4.82
C LYS A 403 -15.01 -24.17 -5.90
N TRP A 404 -14.40 -23.06 -5.51
CA TRP A 404 -13.87 -22.08 -6.47
C TRP A 404 -12.70 -22.65 -7.27
N GLU A 405 -11.80 -23.40 -6.63
CA GLU A 405 -10.64 -24.01 -7.29
C GLU A 405 -11.06 -24.88 -8.47
N ARG A 406 -12.10 -25.71 -8.30
CA ARG A 406 -12.66 -26.56 -9.36
C ARG A 406 -13.17 -25.73 -10.53
N ILE A 407 -14.00 -24.73 -10.27
CA ILE A 407 -14.62 -23.90 -11.31
C ILE A 407 -13.56 -23.09 -12.07
N GLN A 408 -12.61 -22.51 -11.34
CA GLN A 408 -11.48 -21.79 -11.90
C GLN A 408 -10.62 -22.68 -12.80
N ASN A 409 -10.43 -23.96 -12.43
CA ASN A 409 -9.70 -24.91 -13.26
C ASN A 409 -10.39 -25.20 -14.60
N ASP A 410 -11.73 -25.23 -14.65
CA ASP A 410 -12.47 -25.35 -15.91
C ASP A 410 -12.26 -24.12 -16.81
N ILE A 411 -12.21 -22.92 -16.22
CA ILE A 411 -11.87 -21.67 -16.94
C ILE A 411 -10.44 -21.73 -17.48
N ILE A 412 -9.47 -22.10 -16.66
CA ILE A 412 -8.06 -22.26 -17.06
C ILE A 412 -7.94 -23.22 -18.25
N GLY A 413 -8.59 -24.38 -18.18
CA GLY A 413 -8.56 -25.37 -19.26
C GLY A 413 -9.15 -24.87 -20.59
N ALA A 414 -10.05 -23.89 -20.57
CA ALA A 414 -10.53 -23.20 -21.76
C ALA A 414 -9.53 -22.14 -22.25
N LEU A 415 -8.98 -21.33 -21.34
CA LEU A 415 -8.04 -20.25 -21.66
C LEU A 415 -6.70 -20.77 -22.20
N ASP A 416 -6.18 -21.90 -21.67
CA ASP A 416 -4.93 -22.54 -22.10
C ASP A 416 -4.95 -22.98 -23.58
N LYS A 417 -6.13 -23.13 -24.18
CA LYS A 417 -6.27 -23.45 -25.61
C LYS A 417 -6.10 -22.21 -26.51
N GLY A 418 -6.18 -21.02 -25.93
CA GLY A 418 -6.12 -19.75 -26.63
C GLY A 418 -4.69 -19.40 -27.07
N GLU A 419 -4.54 -19.01 -28.33
CA GLU A 419 -3.40 -18.21 -28.77
C GLU A 419 -3.54 -16.76 -28.31
N PHE A 420 -4.78 -16.25 -28.31
CA PHE A 420 -5.15 -14.94 -27.80
C PHE A 420 -6.37 -15.03 -26.90
N ILE A 421 -6.41 -14.20 -25.87
CA ILE A 421 -7.66 -13.88 -25.16
C ILE A 421 -8.16 -12.54 -25.68
N HIS A 422 -9.40 -12.50 -26.17
CA HIS A 422 -10.04 -11.28 -26.66
C HIS A 422 -11.09 -10.82 -25.66
N VAL A 423 -10.86 -9.64 -25.08
CA VAL A 423 -11.76 -8.97 -24.16
C VAL A 423 -12.39 -7.78 -24.86
N LYS A 424 -13.73 -7.70 -24.83
CA LYS A 424 -14.46 -6.61 -25.45
C LYS A 424 -15.54 -6.06 -24.51
N GLY A 425 -15.55 -4.73 -24.39
CA GLY A 425 -16.50 -3.97 -23.59
C GLY A 425 -17.79 -3.63 -24.35
N CYS A 426 -18.82 -3.24 -23.60
CA CYS A 426 -20.09 -2.74 -24.12
C CYS A 426 -20.64 -1.63 -23.20
N ASN A 427 -21.86 -1.15 -23.48
CA ASN A 427 -22.60 -0.20 -22.63
C ASN A 427 -21.89 1.13 -22.31
N GLY A 428 -20.97 1.58 -23.15
CA GLY A 428 -20.18 2.79 -22.92
C GLY A 428 -18.69 2.48 -22.72
N ASN A 429 -18.39 1.25 -22.26
CA ASN A 429 -17.04 0.74 -22.21
C ASN A 429 -16.51 0.42 -23.62
N LYS A 430 -15.41 1.08 -24.01
CA LYS A 430 -14.79 0.95 -25.34
C LYS A 430 -13.67 -0.09 -25.41
N THR A 431 -13.50 -0.92 -24.37
CA THR A 431 -12.41 -1.90 -24.33
C THR A 431 -12.51 -2.84 -25.54
N ASP A 432 -11.40 -3.02 -26.24
CA ASP A 432 -11.23 -4.01 -27.30
C ASP A 432 -9.74 -4.35 -27.34
N ILE A 433 -9.38 -5.41 -26.62
CA ILE A 433 -7.98 -5.81 -26.42
C ILE A 433 -7.79 -7.30 -26.68
N LYS A 434 -6.73 -7.63 -27.41
CA LYS A 434 -6.26 -9.00 -27.63
C LYS A 434 -4.97 -9.21 -26.87
N VAL A 435 -5.01 -10.10 -25.89
CA VAL A 435 -3.89 -10.48 -25.04
C VAL A 435 -3.24 -11.73 -25.60
N LYS A 436 -1.94 -11.67 -25.89
CA LYS A 436 -1.17 -12.79 -26.43
C LYS A 436 -0.76 -13.76 -25.30
N MET A 437 -1.12 -15.02 -25.45
CA MET A 437 -0.76 -16.10 -24.52
C MET A 437 0.58 -16.74 -24.90
N GLN A 438 1.27 -17.31 -23.91
CA GLN A 438 2.45 -18.15 -24.16
C GLN A 438 2.05 -19.47 -24.83
N GLU A 439 2.96 -20.04 -25.62
CA GLU A 439 2.75 -21.33 -26.27
C GLU A 439 2.95 -22.49 -25.30
N ILE A 440 1.87 -23.22 -25.03
CA ILE A 440 1.90 -24.47 -24.27
C ILE A 440 2.32 -25.61 -25.20
N ASN A 441 3.43 -26.28 -24.87
CA ASN A 441 3.95 -27.41 -25.65
C ASN A 441 3.42 -28.75 -25.13
N ASN A 442 3.13 -28.83 -23.82
CA ASN A 442 2.61 -30.03 -23.17
C ASN A 442 1.37 -29.72 -22.31
N PRO A 443 0.16 -29.68 -22.90
CA PRO A 443 -1.08 -29.32 -22.18
C PRO A 443 -1.43 -30.21 -20.98
N GLU A 444 -0.85 -31.41 -20.88
CA GLU A 444 -1.05 -32.32 -19.74
C GLU A 444 -0.15 -31.96 -18.54
N LYS A 445 0.84 -31.08 -18.71
CA LYS A 445 1.83 -30.73 -17.69
C LYS A 445 2.07 -29.24 -17.51
N GLU A 446 1.64 -28.43 -18.46
CA GLU A 446 1.90 -26.99 -18.53
C GLU A 446 0.56 -26.23 -18.60
N THR A 447 0.51 -25.09 -17.94
CA THR A 447 -0.60 -24.13 -17.94
C THR A 447 -0.04 -22.72 -18.07
N ASN A 448 -0.79 -21.81 -18.69
CA ASN A 448 -0.47 -20.39 -18.66
C ASN A 448 -1.01 -19.71 -17.41
N PHE A 449 -2.08 -20.24 -16.82
CA PHE A 449 -2.80 -19.55 -15.74
C PHE A 449 -2.56 -20.21 -14.38
N GLU A 450 -2.43 -19.36 -13.37
CA GLU A 450 -2.47 -19.74 -11.96
C GLU A 450 -3.90 -19.71 -11.42
N ASN A 451 -4.21 -20.72 -10.62
CA ASN A 451 -5.47 -20.85 -9.90
C ASN A 451 -5.34 -20.22 -8.50
N CYS A 452 -5.81 -18.99 -8.37
CA CYS A 452 -5.69 -18.18 -7.16
C CYS A 452 -6.91 -18.38 -6.25
N ILE A 453 -6.70 -19.15 -5.20
CA ILE A 453 -7.68 -19.36 -4.13
C ILE A 453 -7.39 -18.45 -2.93
N ALA A 454 -8.25 -18.45 -1.90
CA ALA A 454 -8.08 -17.63 -0.69
C ALA A 454 -6.92 -18.08 0.24
N THR A 455 -5.68 -18.09 -0.27
CA THR A 455 -4.46 -18.34 0.51
C THR A 455 -3.72 -17.04 0.79
N VAL A 456 -3.26 -16.36 -0.25
CA VAL A 456 -2.50 -15.10 -0.16
C VAL A 456 -3.42 -13.87 -0.21
N ASN A 457 -4.47 -13.93 -1.03
CA ASN A 457 -5.45 -12.87 -1.19
C ASN A 457 -6.82 -13.37 -0.71
N ILE A 458 -7.37 -12.74 0.34
CA ILE A 458 -8.71 -13.04 0.85
C ILE A 458 -9.60 -11.82 0.56
N PRO A 459 -10.67 -11.96 -0.25
CA PRO A 459 -11.36 -13.20 -0.62
C PRO A 459 -10.80 -13.93 -1.86
N VAL A 460 -11.21 -15.19 -2.03
CA VAL A 460 -10.96 -15.95 -3.28
C VAL A 460 -11.58 -15.23 -4.47
N GLY A 461 -10.98 -15.40 -5.65
CA GLY A 461 -11.77 -15.33 -6.86
C GLY A 461 -11.04 -14.79 -8.06
N GLU A 462 -9.91 -15.35 -8.48
CA GLU A 462 -9.36 -15.05 -9.81
C GLU A 462 -8.58 -16.22 -10.42
N VAL A 463 -8.39 -16.15 -11.73
CA VAL A 463 -7.33 -16.87 -12.44
C VAL A 463 -6.48 -15.85 -13.18
N PHE A 464 -5.16 -15.95 -13.11
CA PHE A 464 -4.26 -14.91 -13.63
C PHE A 464 -3.05 -15.49 -14.37
N THR A 465 -2.42 -14.67 -15.22
CA THR A 465 -1.24 -15.04 -15.99
C THR A 465 -0.34 -13.85 -16.27
N SER A 466 0.95 -14.08 -16.53
CA SER A 466 1.81 -13.09 -17.20
C SER A 466 1.66 -13.21 -18.72
N PRO A 467 1.03 -12.22 -19.40
CA PRO A 467 0.88 -12.29 -20.84
C PRO A 467 2.21 -12.05 -21.56
N MET A 468 2.29 -12.50 -22.82
CA MET A 468 3.33 -12.03 -23.72
C MET A 468 3.07 -10.56 -24.07
N LEU A 469 4.12 -9.73 -24.11
CA LEU A 469 3.98 -8.35 -24.53
C LEU A 469 3.81 -8.28 -26.05
N LYS A 470 4.72 -8.90 -26.80
CA LYS A 470 4.67 -8.85 -28.27
C LYS A 470 3.39 -9.52 -28.78
N GLY A 471 2.62 -8.80 -29.59
CA GLY A 471 1.33 -9.27 -30.10
C GLY A 471 0.14 -8.92 -29.20
N THR A 472 0.34 -8.45 -27.97
CA THR A 472 -0.73 -7.90 -27.14
C THR A 472 -1.05 -6.47 -27.57
N ASN A 473 -2.28 -6.22 -28.03
CA ASN A 473 -2.66 -4.92 -28.60
C ASN A 473 -4.14 -4.62 -28.36
N GLY A 474 -4.46 -3.33 -28.22
CA GLY A 474 -5.84 -2.86 -28.16
C GLY A 474 -6.07 -1.77 -27.12
N LEU A 475 -7.32 -1.36 -26.95
CA LEU A 475 -7.73 -0.31 -26.03
C LEU A 475 -8.28 -0.94 -24.75
N LEU A 476 -7.79 -0.50 -23.60
CA LEU A 476 -8.43 -0.66 -22.31
C LEU A 476 -9.11 0.66 -21.93
N HIS A 477 -10.41 0.62 -21.63
CA HIS A 477 -11.21 1.81 -21.36
C HIS A 477 -12.14 1.61 -20.16
N LEU A 478 -12.11 2.54 -19.20
CA LEU A 478 -12.98 2.54 -18.03
C LEU A 478 -13.68 3.90 -17.89
N GLU A 479 -15.01 3.89 -17.79
CA GLU A 479 -15.80 5.13 -17.66
C GLU A 479 -15.51 5.84 -16.33
N GLU A 480 -15.31 5.08 -15.26
CA GLU A 480 -14.90 5.57 -13.95
C GLU A 480 -14.13 4.46 -13.22
N ILE A 481 -12.97 4.80 -12.63
CA ILE A 481 -12.18 3.88 -11.81
C ILE A 481 -11.41 4.63 -10.72
N PHE A 482 -11.13 3.96 -9.61
CA PHE A 482 -10.30 4.46 -8.52
C PHE A 482 -9.03 3.61 -8.43
N LEU A 483 -7.86 4.23 -8.56
CA LEU A 483 -6.55 3.59 -8.48
C LEU A 483 -5.74 4.30 -7.40
N ASP A 484 -5.23 3.58 -6.40
CA ASP A 484 -4.49 4.16 -5.27
C ASP A 484 -5.21 5.32 -4.57
N GLY A 485 -6.53 5.20 -4.42
CA GLY A 485 -7.41 6.22 -3.84
C GLY A 485 -7.74 7.39 -4.78
N LEU A 486 -7.16 7.42 -5.99
CA LEU A 486 -7.29 8.47 -6.99
C LEU A 486 -8.39 8.16 -8.01
N LYS A 487 -9.30 9.10 -8.24
CA LYS A 487 -10.38 8.96 -9.22
C LYS A 487 -9.90 9.24 -10.65
N TYR A 488 -10.22 8.37 -11.59
CA TYR A 488 -10.07 8.59 -13.04
C TYR A 488 -11.43 8.52 -13.73
N ILE A 489 -11.68 9.47 -14.65
CA ILE A 489 -12.91 9.53 -15.46
C ILE A 489 -12.53 9.25 -16.91
N ASN A 490 -13.21 8.33 -17.59
CA ASN A 490 -12.92 7.89 -18.96
C ASN A 490 -11.43 7.59 -19.18
N LEU A 491 -10.85 6.74 -18.32
CA LEU A 491 -9.46 6.32 -18.45
C LEU A 491 -9.31 5.47 -19.72
N GLU A 492 -8.45 5.91 -20.63
CA GLU A 492 -8.13 5.24 -21.89
C GLU A 492 -6.65 4.89 -21.89
N LEU A 493 -6.31 3.61 -22.08
CA LEU A 493 -4.94 3.11 -22.24
C LEU A 493 -4.85 2.27 -23.52
N LEU A 494 -4.14 2.77 -24.53
CA LEU A 494 -3.91 2.07 -25.79
C LEU A 494 -2.61 1.27 -25.72
N PHE A 495 -2.70 -0.04 -25.89
CA PHE A 495 -1.56 -0.95 -25.88
C PHE A 495 -1.07 -1.26 -27.29
N LYS A 496 0.25 -1.19 -27.46
CA LYS A 496 0.95 -1.69 -28.64
C LYS A 496 2.10 -2.60 -28.22
N ASP A 497 2.06 -3.85 -28.69
CA ASP A 497 3.00 -4.90 -28.27
C ASP A 497 3.20 -4.94 -26.75
N GLY A 498 2.08 -4.88 -26.02
CA GLY A 498 2.03 -4.99 -24.57
C GLY A 498 2.47 -3.74 -23.80
N TYR A 499 2.83 -2.65 -24.46
CA TYR A 499 3.16 -1.38 -23.79
C TYR A 499 2.11 -0.31 -24.00
N ILE A 500 1.88 0.52 -22.99
CA ILE A 500 1.05 1.72 -23.12
C ILE A 500 1.71 2.67 -24.13
N ALA A 501 1.05 2.86 -25.27
CA ALA A 501 1.49 3.71 -26.37
C ALA A 501 0.81 5.09 -26.33
N GLU A 502 -0.47 5.12 -25.96
CA GLU A 502 -1.26 6.35 -25.78
C GLU A 502 -2.13 6.22 -24.55
N TYR A 503 -2.41 7.33 -23.89
CA TYR A 503 -3.27 7.39 -22.72
C TYR A 503 -4.01 8.72 -22.63
N ASN A 504 -5.17 8.70 -22.00
CA ASN A 504 -5.92 9.90 -21.67
C ASN A 504 -6.89 9.64 -20.50
N CYS A 505 -7.43 10.72 -19.94
CA CYS A 505 -8.60 10.70 -19.08
C CYS A 505 -9.46 11.94 -19.34
N SER A 506 -10.53 12.13 -18.58
CA SER A 506 -11.48 13.25 -18.67
C SER A 506 -11.73 13.91 -17.31
N ASN A 507 -10.76 13.86 -16.41
CA ASN A 507 -10.84 14.46 -15.08
C ASN A 507 -10.93 16.00 -15.11
N PHE A 508 -10.40 16.64 -16.15
CA PHE A 508 -10.32 18.08 -16.34
C PHE A 508 -10.79 18.46 -17.75
N ASP A 509 -11.22 19.72 -17.91
CA ASP A 509 -11.67 20.26 -19.22
C ASP A 509 -10.56 20.28 -20.28
N GLU A 510 -9.30 20.32 -19.85
CA GLU A 510 -8.13 20.44 -20.72
C GLU A 510 -7.41 19.09 -20.86
N GLU A 511 -7.33 18.57 -22.09
CA GLU A 511 -6.67 17.28 -22.39
C GLU A 511 -5.21 17.22 -21.89
N SER A 512 -4.49 18.34 -21.94
CA SER A 512 -3.10 18.41 -21.45
C SER A 512 -3.00 18.11 -19.95
N LYS A 513 -3.99 18.53 -19.16
CA LYS A 513 -4.06 18.25 -17.72
C LYS A 513 -4.45 16.80 -17.46
N ASN A 514 -5.33 16.23 -18.29
CA ASN A 514 -5.72 14.83 -18.21
C ASN A 514 -4.53 13.89 -18.48
N LYS A 515 -3.77 14.15 -19.54
CA LYS A 515 -2.54 13.39 -19.84
C LYS A 515 -1.52 13.51 -18.72
N LYS A 516 -1.28 14.74 -18.24
CA LYS A 516 -0.38 14.98 -17.12
C LYS A 516 -0.83 14.27 -15.83
N TYR A 517 -2.14 14.17 -15.58
CA TYR A 517 -2.68 13.45 -14.43
C TYR A 517 -2.38 11.95 -14.51
N VAL A 518 -2.55 11.33 -15.69
CA VAL A 518 -2.17 9.92 -15.89
C VAL A 518 -0.64 9.73 -15.78
N GLU A 519 0.14 10.63 -16.39
CA GLU A 519 1.61 10.59 -16.30
C GLU A 519 2.09 10.64 -14.84
N GLU A 520 1.60 11.60 -14.06
CA GLU A 520 2.10 11.86 -12.70
C GLU A 520 1.68 10.81 -11.67
N ASN A 521 0.56 10.11 -11.90
CA ASN A 521 -0.07 9.28 -10.89
C ASN A 521 -0.15 7.80 -11.26
N LEU A 522 -0.10 7.44 -12.55
CA LEU A 522 -0.10 6.04 -13.00
C LEU A 522 1.25 5.61 -13.57
N LEU A 523 1.90 6.46 -14.36
CA LEU A 523 3.12 6.07 -15.08
C LEU A 523 4.40 6.39 -14.33
N PHE A 524 4.46 7.56 -13.68
CA PHE A 524 5.67 8.07 -13.02
C PHE A 524 6.20 7.07 -11.98
N PRO A 525 7.51 6.76 -11.99
CA PRO A 525 8.60 7.45 -12.70
C PRO A 525 8.86 6.97 -14.13
N ASN A 526 8.09 5.99 -14.60
CA ASN A 526 8.24 5.40 -15.93
C ASN A 526 7.58 6.29 -17.01
N LYS A 527 8.05 6.16 -18.26
CA LYS A 527 7.45 6.86 -19.42
C LYS A 527 6.34 6.05 -20.09
N THR A 528 6.33 4.75 -19.85
CA THR A 528 5.37 3.76 -20.34
C THR A 528 5.45 2.55 -19.40
N LEU A 529 4.38 1.77 -19.33
CA LEU A 529 4.31 0.54 -18.56
C LEU A 529 3.95 -0.65 -19.48
N PRO A 530 4.52 -1.84 -19.24
CA PRO A 530 4.07 -3.06 -19.89
C PRO A 530 2.77 -3.58 -19.26
N LEU A 531 2.07 -4.47 -19.96
CA LEU A 531 1.00 -5.28 -19.40
C LEU A 531 1.63 -6.45 -18.63
N GLY A 532 1.65 -6.35 -17.30
CA GLY A 532 2.28 -7.30 -16.40
C GLY A 532 1.40 -8.52 -16.09
N GLU A 533 0.09 -8.32 -16.04
CA GLU A 533 -0.89 -9.36 -15.73
C GLU A 533 -2.13 -9.25 -16.61
N PHE A 534 -2.72 -10.40 -16.94
CA PHE A 534 -4.11 -10.51 -17.33
C PHE A 534 -4.79 -11.55 -16.43
N ALA A 535 -5.98 -11.21 -15.95
CA ALA A 535 -6.72 -12.07 -15.05
C ALA A 535 -8.24 -11.97 -15.24
N ILE A 536 -8.94 -12.98 -14.74
CA ILE A 536 -10.40 -13.04 -14.70
C ILE A 536 -10.82 -13.22 -13.25
N GLY A 537 -11.31 -12.15 -12.63
CA GLY A 537 -12.07 -12.21 -11.39
C GLY A 537 -13.30 -13.11 -11.56
N THR A 538 -13.60 -13.90 -10.54
CA THR A 538 -14.66 -14.92 -10.49
C THR A 538 -15.57 -14.76 -9.27
N ASN A 539 -15.36 -13.71 -8.45
CA ASN A 539 -16.17 -13.44 -7.27
C ASN A 539 -17.37 -12.55 -7.61
N THR A 540 -18.36 -13.16 -8.26
CA THR A 540 -19.61 -12.50 -8.64
C THR A 540 -20.47 -12.09 -7.43
N LEU A 541 -20.31 -12.77 -6.29
CA LEU A 541 -20.95 -12.38 -5.03
C LEU A 541 -20.40 -11.04 -4.54
N ALA A 542 -19.07 -10.87 -4.53
CA ALA A 542 -18.44 -9.59 -4.18
C ALA A 542 -18.95 -8.48 -5.11
N TYR A 543 -19.06 -8.75 -6.42
CA TYR A 543 -19.62 -7.77 -7.36
C TYR A 543 -21.06 -7.37 -7.03
N VAL A 544 -21.94 -8.35 -6.79
CA VAL A 544 -23.36 -8.08 -6.46
C VAL A 544 -23.50 -7.33 -5.13
N ILE A 545 -22.71 -7.69 -4.11
CA ILE A 545 -22.68 -6.99 -2.82
C ILE A 545 -22.17 -5.55 -2.99
N ALA A 546 -21.12 -5.36 -3.78
CA ALA A 546 -20.57 -4.03 -4.05
C ALA A 546 -21.60 -3.11 -4.74
N GLN A 547 -22.39 -3.66 -5.67
CA GLN A 547 -23.49 -2.95 -6.33
C GLN A 547 -24.66 -2.68 -5.38
N LYS A 548 -25.05 -3.67 -4.56
CA LYS A 548 -26.12 -3.55 -3.56
C LYS A 548 -25.88 -2.37 -2.62
N HIS A 549 -24.64 -2.20 -2.16
CA HIS A 549 -24.27 -1.15 -1.22
C HIS A 549 -23.74 0.13 -1.88
N ASN A 550 -23.55 0.12 -3.21
CA ASN A 550 -22.93 1.22 -3.97
C ASN A 550 -21.53 1.59 -3.44
N ILE A 551 -20.70 0.58 -3.19
CA ILE A 551 -19.37 0.74 -2.56
C ILE A 551 -18.20 0.46 -3.51
N VAL A 552 -18.45 0.20 -4.80
CA VAL A 552 -17.40 -0.02 -5.81
C VAL A 552 -16.28 1.04 -5.75
N PRO A 553 -16.59 2.36 -5.62
CA PRO A 553 -15.56 3.41 -5.54
C PRO A 553 -14.61 3.36 -4.34
N ILE A 554 -14.99 2.65 -3.28
CA ILE A 554 -14.32 2.66 -1.96
C ILE A 554 -13.86 1.27 -1.54
N LEU A 555 -13.92 0.29 -2.44
CA LEU A 555 -13.35 -1.03 -2.23
C LEU A 555 -11.83 -0.99 -2.45
N PRO A 556 -11.07 -1.80 -1.70
CA PRO A 556 -9.66 -1.98 -1.98
C PRO A 556 -9.49 -2.78 -3.26
N ILE A 557 -8.34 -2.60 -3.94
CA ILE A 557 -8.00 -3.34 -5.15
C ILE A 557 -8.11 -4.86 -4.91
N LEU A 558 -7.70 -5.33 -3.73
CA LEU A 558 -7.83 -6.72 -3.28
C LEU A 558 -9.22 -7.34 -3.53
N ILE A 559 -10.30 -6.59 -3.27
CA ILE A 559 -11.67 -7.05 -3.51
C ILE A 559 -12.09 -6.71 -4.94
N GLY A 560 -11.75 -5.49 -5.40
CA GLY A 560 -12.12 -4.99 -6.72
C GLY A 560 -11.68 -5.91 -7.86
N GLU A 561 -10.43 -6.40 -7.84
CA GLU A 561 -9.87 -7.28 -8.87
C GLU A 561 -10.59 -8.63 -8.99
N LYS A 562 -11.24 -9.10 -7.91
CA LYS A 562 -12.01 -10.35 -7.95
C LYS A 562 -13.38 -10.19 -8.61
N MET A 563 -13.80 -8.96 -8.90
CA MET A 563 -15.16 -8.61 -9.36
C MET A 563 -15.30 -8.45 -10.87
N GLY A 564 -14.32 -8.87 -11.66
CA GLY A 564 -14.34 -8.80 -13.12
C GLY A 564 -12.98 -9.16 -13.72
N PRO A 565 -12.83 -9.19 -15.05
CA PRO A 565 -11.50 -9.27 -15.65
C PRO A 565 -10.71 -8.01 -15.37
N HIS A 566 -9.42 -8.19 -15.08
CA HIS A 566 -8.51 -7.09 -14.81
C HIS A 566 -7.18 -7.24 -15.53
N PHE A 567 -6.50 -6.10 -15.62
CA PHE A 567 -5.24 -5.93 -16.31
C PHE A 567 -4.30 -5.18 -15.38
N ALA A 568 -3.14 -5.74 -15.08
CA ALA A 568 -2.12 -5.02 -14.32
C ALA A 568 -1.15 -4.32 -15.27
N VAL A 569 -0.99 -3.00 -15.12
CA VAL A 569 0.08 -2.26 -15.77
C VAL A 569 1.31 -2.17 -14.87
N GLY A 570 2.49 -2.47 -15.42
CA GLY A 570 3.75 -2.53 -14.69
C GLY A 570 4.42 -3.90 -14.74
N ASP A 571 4.95 -4.33 -13.60
CA ASP A 571 5.70 -5.57 -13.45
C ASP A 571 4.78 -6.79 -13.54
N THR A 572 5.36 -7.92 -13.96
CA THR A 572 4.68 -9.22 -13.93
C THR A 572 4.19 -9.55 -12.53
N CYS A 573 3.06 -10.26 -12.44
CA CYS A 573 2.52 -10.86 -11.22
C CYS A 573 3.49 -11.83 -10.52
N TYR A 574 4.53 -12.29 -11.22
CA TYR A 574 5.61 -13.10 -10.67
C TYR A 574 6.89 -12.31 -10.39
N SER A 575 6.85 -10.97 -10.31
CA SER A 575 8.04 -10.14 -10.12
C SER A 575 8.93 -10.68 -8.97
N TYR A 576 10.20 -10.96 -9.28
CA TYR A 576 11.20 -11.58 -8.40
C TYR A 576 10.99 -13.06 -8.05
N SER A 577 10.01 -13.73 -8.65
CA SER A 577 9.72 -15.16 -8.46
C SER A 577 9.65 -15.93 -9.80
N GLU A 578 9.99 -15.28 -10.91
CA GLU A 578 9.81 -15.84 -12.26
C GLU A 578 10.65 -17.10 -12.53
N ASP A 579 11.79 -17.23 -11.85
CA ASP A 579 12.69 -18.38 -11.98
C ASP A 579 12.28 -19.57 -11.07
N GLU A 580 11.34 -19.37 -10.16
CA GLU A 580 10.82 -20.43 -9.28
C GLU A 580 9.77 -21.27 -10.01
N ARG A 581 9.80 -22.59 -9.85
CA ARG A 581 8.79 -23.48 -10.46
C ARG A 581 7.54 -23.52 -9.58
N VAL A 582 6.46 -22.97 -10.09
CA VAL A 582 5.15 -22.91 -9.43
C VAL A 582 4.20 -23.87 -10.14
N TYR A 583 3.31 -24.50 -9.38
CA TYR A 583 2.37 -25.49 -9.87
C TYR A 583 0.98 -25.21 -9.33
N ASN A 584 -0.04 -25.36 -10.17
CA ASN A 584 -1.41 -25.39 -9.70
C ASN A 584 -1.61 -26.63 -8.82
N ALA A 585 -2.10 -26.43 -7.59
CA ALA A 585 -2.26 -27.53 -6.64
C ALA A 585 -3.33 -28.54 -7.09
N PHE A 586 -4.37 -28.07 -7.79
CA PHE A 586 -5.50 -28.88 -8.24
C PHE A 586 -5.12 -29.93 -9.29
N ASP A 587 -4.44 -29.52 -10.36
CA ASP A 587 -4.10 -30.38 -11.51
C ASP A 587 -2.62 -30.78 -11.58
N GLY A 588 -1.76 -30.14 -10.77
CA GLY A 588 -0.32 -30.37 -10.74
C GLY A 588 0.44 -29.84 -11.95
N LYS A 589 -0.18 -29.03 -12.82
CA LYS A 589 0.47 -28.43 -13.97
C LYS A 589 1.41 -27.30 -13.56
N GLU A 590 2.56 -27.23 -14.22
CA GLU A 590 3.52 -26.14 -14.06
C GLU A 590 3.01 -24.89 -14.75
N ILE A 591 3.05 -23.77 -14.03
CA ILE A 591 2.74 -22.48 -14.61
C ILE A 591 3.98 -21.98 -15.36
N ILE A 592 3.87 -21.89 -16.68
CA ILE A 592 4.99 -21.50 -17.56
C ILE A 592 5.02 -20.00 -17.83
N ALA A 593 3.86 -19.34 -17.81
CA ALA A 593 3.72 -17.93 -18.13
C ALA A 593 3.98 -17.03 -16.91
N LYS A 594 5.26 -16.92 -16.54
CA LYS A 594 5.73 -16.13 -15.39
C LYS A 594 6.57 -14.92 -15.76
N ASP A 595 7.27 -14.98 -16.89
CA ASP A 595 8.01 -13.84 -17.43
C ASP A 595 7.54 -13.40 -18.81
N ASN A 596 7.92 -12.19 -19.16
CA ASN A 596 7.62 -11.58 -20.44
C ASN A 596 8.85 -10.82 -20.95
N GLU A 597 8.73 -10.15 -22.10
CA GLU A 597 9.84 -9.46 -22.76
C GLU A 597 10.47 -8.33 -21.93
N LYS A 598 9.77 -7.83 -20.90
CA LYS A 598 10.30 -6.89 -19.93
C LYS A 598 11.02 -7.62 -18.79
N SER A 599 10.35 -8.53 -18.09
CA SER A 599 10.92 -9.16 -16.88
C SER A 599 12.02 -10.17 -17.18
N ILE A 600 12.09 -10.71 -18.41
CA ILE A 600 13.20 -11.56 -18.85
C ILE A 600 14.55 -10.84 -18.83
N LEU A 601 14.54 -9.50 -18.91
CA LEU A 601 15.76 -8.69 -18.81
C LEU A 601 16.49 -8.92 -17.48
N ARG A 602 15.83 -9.45 -16.42
CA ARG A 602 16.48 -9.79 -15.14
C ARG A 602 17.72 -10.68 -15.30
N LYS A 603 17.76 -11.48 -16.37
CA LYS A 603 18.88 -12.39 -16.70
C LYS A 603 20.10 -11.66 -17.28
N THR A 604 19.93 -10.44 -17.81
CA THR A 604 20.98 -9.68 -18.50
C THR A 604 21.21 -8.27 -17.93
N ASP A 605 20.15 -7.59 -17.52
CA ASP A 605 20.11 -6.24 -16.96
C ASP A 605 18.90 -6.11 -16.01
N ILE A 606 19.13 -6.39 -14.72
CA ILE A 606 18.08 -6.39 -13.69
C ILE A 606 17.51 -4.99 -13.41
N GLU A 607 18.30 -3.93 -13.59
CA GLU A 607 17.84 -2.55 -13.36
C GLU A 607 16.81 -2.13 -14.44
N SER A 608 16.85 -2.75 -15.61
CA SER A 608 15.88 -2.54 -16.69
C SER A 608 14.71 -3.52 -16.67
N ALA A 609 14.69 -4.51 -15.77
CA ALA A 609 13.69 -5.58 -15.75
C ALA A 609 12.41 -5.21 -15.02
N TYR A 610 12.50 -4.31 -14.04
CA TYR A 610 11.39 -3.96 -13.14
C TYR A 610 11.09 -2.46 -13.18
N THR A 611 9.81 -2.16 -13.22
CA THR A 611 9.20 -0.83 -13.22
C THR A 611 8.88 -0.34 -11.81
N GLN A 612 8.85 -1.26 -10.83
CA GLN A 612 8.50 -1.03 -9.43
C GLN A 612 7.05 -0.59 -9.22
N CYS A 613 6.16 -0.95 -10.14
CA CYS A 613 4.72 -0.73 -10.03
C CYS A 613 3.97 -1.96 -10.55
N HIS A 614 2.77 -2.19 -10.02
CA HIS A 614 1.83 -3.19 -10.48
C HIS A 614 0.45 -2.66 -10.09
N THR A 615 -0.30 -2.18 -11.08
CA THR A 615 -1.58 -1.50 -10.84
C THR A 615 -2.70 -2.20 -11.60
N ASP A 616 -3.60 -2.83 -10.85
CA ASP A 616 -4.74 -3.57 -11.38
C ASP A 616 -5.89 -2.66 -11.80
N ILE A 617 -6.37 -2.89 -13.02
CA ILE A 617 -7.45 -2.13 -13.64
C ILE A 617 -8.56 -3.11 -14.00
N THR A 618 -9.65 -3.09 -13.23
CA THR A 618 -10.77 -4.04 -13.36
C THR A 618 -11.89 -3.50 -14.24
N ILE A 619 -12.41 -4.34 -15.14
CA ILE A 619 -13.60 -4.04 -15.92
C ILE A 619 -14.85 -4.65 -15.24
N PRO A 620 -15.89 -3.85 -14.94
CA PRO A 620 -17.14 -4.35 -14.38
C PRO A 620 -17.84 -5.38 -15.29
N TYR A 621 -18.48 -6.41 -14.72
CA TYR A 621 -19.17 -7.44 -15.52
C TYR A 621 -20.26 -6.89 -16.44
N ASP A 622 -21.08 -5.95 -15.98
CA ASP A 622 -22.15 -5.30 -16.76
C ASP A 622 -21.64 -4.45 -17.93
N SER A 623 -20.33 -4.19 -17.96
CA SER A 623 -19.64 -3.47 -19.03
C SER A 623 -18.96 -4.41 -20.03
N LEU A 624 -19.11 -5.74 -19.92
CA LEU A 624 -18.46 -6.73 -20.80
C LEU A 624 -19.40 -7.27 -21.87
N GLU A 625 -18.99 -7.14 -23.13
CA GLU A 625 -19.61 -7.85 -24.25
C GLU A 625 -19.21 -9.33 -24.21
N PHE A 626 -17.90 -9.62 -24.17
CA PHE A 626 -17.40 -10.99 -24.07
C PHE A 626 -15.95 -11.08 -23.59
N ILE A 627 -15.60 -12.28 -23.13
CA ILE A 627 -14.21 -12.77 -23.02
C ILE A 627 -14.14 -14.11 -23.77
N ASN A 628 -13.29 -14.17 -24.79
CA ASN A 628 -13.14 -15.35 -25.63
C ASN A 628 -11.68 -15.79 -25.71
N ALA A 629 -11.42 -17.10 -25.63
CA ALA A 629 -10.15 -17.68 -26.03
C ALA A 629 -10.20 -18.01 -27.53
N ILE A 630 -9.28 -17.43 -28.30
CA ILE A 630 -9.13 -17.65 -29.75
C ILE A 630 -7.96 -18.60 -29.94
N THR A 631 -8.20 -19.81 -30.42
CA THR A 631 -7.18 -20.84 -30.65
C THR A 631 -6.31 -20.52 -31.87
N LYS A 632 -5.21 -21.26 -32.05
CA LYS A 632 -4.32 -21.12 -33.22
C LYS A 632 -5.00 -21.41 -34.56
N ASP A 633 -6.04 -22.23 -34.60
CA ASP A 633 -6.84 -22.55 -35.78
C ASP A 633 -8.05 -21.59 -35.97
N GLY A 634 -8.22 -20.63 -35.06
CA GLY A 634 -9.28 -19.61 -35.13
C GLY A 634 -10.62 -20.06 -34.55
N GLU A 635 -10.67 -21.18 -33.84
CA GLU A 635 -11.82 -21.56 -33.01
C GLU A 635 -11.98 -20.52 -31.88
N VAL A 636 -13.23 -20.17 -31.58
CA VAL A 636 -13.59 -19.23 -30.53
C VAL A 636 -14.27 -19.99 -29.41
N ILE A 637 -13.63 -20.02 -28.25
CA ILE A 637 -14.17 -20.59 -27.02
C ILE A 637 -14.69 -19.43 -26.17
N GLU A 638 -16.01 -19.35 -26.01
CA GLU A 638 -16.64 -18.29 -25.24
C GLU A 638 -16.59 -18.61 -23.73
N VAL A 639 -16.00 -17.70 -22.95
CA VAL A 639 -15.90 -17.84 -21.48
C VAL A 639 -16.95 -16.97 -20.80
N ILE A 640 -17.00 -15.69 -21.16
CA ILE A 640 -17.99 -14.72 -20.69
C ILE A 640 -18.72 -14.13 -21.89
N LYS A 641 -20.03 -13.92 -21.75
CA LYS A 641 -20.87 -13.22 -22.73
C LYS A 641 -21.92 -12.37 -22.02
N ASN A 642 -22.03 -11.09 -22.39
CA ASN A 642 -22.92 -10.11 -21.78
C ASN A 642 -22.81 -10.11 -20.24
N GLY A 643 -21.58 -10.06 -19.73
CA GLY A 643 -21.29 -10.07 -18.30
C GLY A 643 -21.58 -11.36 -17.54
N ARG A 644 -21.92 -12.47 -18.22
CA ARG A 644 -22.22 -13.76 -17.60
C ARG A 644 -21.23 -14.83 -18.03
N PHE A 645 -20.88 -15.73 -17.10
CA PHE A 645 -20.09 -16.91 -17.43
C PHE A 645 -20.95 -17.90 -18.21
N ILE A 646 -20.51 -18.33 -19.40
CA ILE A 646 -21.26 -19.26 -20.25
C ILE A 646 -20.52 -20.57 -20.53
N LEU A 647 -19.28 -20.67 -20.06
CA LEU A 647 -18.48 -21.88 -20.15
C LEU A 647 -19.11 -22.99 -19.28
N LYS A 648 -19.21 -24.20 -19.82
CA LYS A 648 -19.68 -25.36 -19.04
C LYS A 648 -18.80 -25.56 -17.78
N GLY A 649 -19.43 -25.74 -16.62
CA GLY A 649 -18.73 -25.88 -15.33
C GLY A 649 -18.67 -24.58 -14.51
N THR A 650 -19.10 -23.45 -15.09
CA THR A 650 -19.08 -22.12 -14.45
C THR A 650 -20.47 -21.62 -14.03
N GLU A 651 -21.49 -22.46 -14.12
CA GLU A 651 -22.89 -22.09 -13.89
C GLU A 651 -23.10 -21.49 -12.48
N GLU A 652 -22.42 -22.05 -11.48
CA GLU A 652 -22.48 -21.61 -10.07
C GLU A 652 -21.98 -20.16 -9.89
N LEU A 653 -21.07 -19.67 -10.75
CA LEU A 653 -20.63 -18.27 -10.69
C LEU A 653 -21.75 -17.30 -11.06
N ASN A 654 -22.80 -17.74 -11.75
CA ASN A 654 -23.91 -16.87 -12.12
C ASN A 654 -25.02 -16.80 -11.06
N GLU A 655 -24.98 -17.63 -10.02
CA GLU A 655 -26.01 -17.68 -8.97
C GLU A 655 -26.24 -16.32 -8.30
N PRO A 656 -25.19 -15.56 -7.87
CA PRO A 656 -25.40 -14.29 -7.17
C PRO A 656 -26.15 -13.25 -7.99
N PHE A 657 -25.95 -13.24 -9.31
CA PHE A 657 -26.61 -12.29 -10.21
C PHE A 657 -28.12 -12.55 -10.40
N ASN A 658 -28.63 -13.70 -9.96
CA ASN A 658 -30.03 -14.09 -10.16
C ASN A 658 -30.93 -13.72 -8.97
N GLY A 659 -30.38 -13.07 -7.93
CA GLY A 659 -31.16 -12.51 -6.82
C GLY A 659 -31.28 -13.41 -5.58
N GLU A 660 -30.44 -14.44 -5.46
CA GLU A 660 -30.25 -15.20 -4.21
C GLU A 660 -28.88 -14.82 -3.62
N ALA A 661 -28.81 -13.73 -2.87
CA ALA A 661 -27.62 -13.30 -2.13
C ALA A 661 -27.91 -13.13 -0.64
#